data_AF-A0A4R2LDG2-F1
#
_entry.id   AF-A0A4R2LDG2-F1
#
_cell.length_a   1.000
_cell.length_b   1.000
_cell.length_c   1.000
_cell.angle_alpha   90.00
_cell.angle_beta   90.00
_cell.angle_gamma   90.00
#
_symmetry.space_group_name_H-M   'P 1'
#
loop_
_entity.id
_entity.type
_entity.pdbx_description
1 polymer ?
#
loop_
_entity_poly.entity_id
_entity_poly.type
_entity_poly.pdbx_seq_one_letter_code
_entity_poly.pdbx_strand_id
1 'polypeptide(L)'
;MAKIGVYRLRIYDLLYEKPICNYAEGTGKKKQSNVLILGTGWTGNEAFKAAFWAGQALDTELNITVASQNATAYKEQVLSTKSDAYMPALKKYAEQKHYANLKFIDIDVEEGLDAAGLAPLDFAANRYNYIIISLGDAEHNWLAASELITQIGAARSEKESSPFGVVVNVFDEFSDNIGADEQAMLEEHGEENGIEVHFFGNESVIGTELERIARNINFSYGMKYDQRINKKKSDEQFEASRMAEFVESPMDYEIGDVNVAANFIGAKYAADSSFASVVHIPVKLAMCKDSEPKKNPLNILKEAIRKKNKLYWKLVALEHRRWNAYTVTRGFRAPTLQEEETLLYRDGNTHQDKQRLLHMCLCDCGEKASLDNEFDYQYALWLKKKCPANDPSELDRASLRAHQLTEKLSEKIDSDAILRRIVGNNTEYSNLRRSILKLVNDEDNSLVLYQKSFEAAKEYAENISGEEVHQLDEADEMLSVVKIRNARMDFFSLDEQLVEMLPFVLWYGNKYGTVITISDGMSTTMHDVIIPTLFCAQNAVFIGKAVSSRKYQEAISTYFESRGGNITPQFIALSSMDMDTVYECLEEQIEKYGHHDLIINCVPNKGYDAVLAVGRLIEKYPRAINAVQYLPEKGILSFSADKNIGVGLDNKNFSLSEYIQLMGGRVENEYDKLYDTREYESLMELFKKYCEPTRYKKGDGKTQGSFNTWAVVTKFFAQSAKDTHYEDKIKKNLEGDVLQYTGTFSENVFRDSMIGNTLSQLQAYHIIQGYSDCTADKVVTVRFEYVNPEIAALMHQFEQDTITEEDTYKSLKFIPMNGGLKISNRYVQQAPILAEGETDAHRKVKLAFLQDLSRRGYIINLAIDDNGDTVSFVFRDDSTMHLIKTQGLIFELVVYYLMRESGQFDDVETGVKIAWDAEDVPQKQQLLEELNMSSFGDLGYSNYVRARGEVIRHAIIQEGQSVKNEVDIIALRGMNATMVSCKTSDSDNMQWVYEIKAVSDHFQSTGVMAVASDYTEKNRASFVERAKQMNVPLWGTETLWNPKKMRAQRT
;
A
#
# COMPACT_ATOMS: atom_id res chain seq x y z
N MET A 1 -5.37 0.13 -44.67
CA MET A 1 -4.50 0.59 -43.57
C MET A 1 -4.57 -0.44 -42.49
N ALA A 2 -3.48 -1.16 -42.26
CA ALA A 2 -3.47 -2.27 -41.31
C ALA A 2 -2.75 -1.79 -40.05
N LYS A 3 -3.34 -2.04 -38.88
CA LYS A 3 -2.78 -1.57 -37.60
C LYS A 3 -1.87 -2.68 -37.07
N ILE A 4 -0.56 -2.41 -36.97
CA ILE A 4 0.46 -3.34 -36.43
C ILE A 4 -0.01 -4.06 -35.14
N GLY A 5 -0.67 -3.34 -34.25
CA GLY A 5 -1.20 -3.90 -33.01
C GLY A 5 -2.25 -5.01 -33.20
N VAL A 6 -3.02 -4.98 -34.28
CA VAL A 6 -4.02 -6.01 -34.57
C VAL A 6 -3.33 -7.34 -34.87
N TYR A 7 -2.27 -7.35 -35.67
CA TYR A 7 -1.48 -8.57 -35.95
C TYR A 7 -0.92 -9.19 -34.65
N ARG A 8 -0.40 -8.35 -33.74
CA ARG A 8 0.09 -8.83 -32.44
C ARG A 8 -1.01 -9.51 -31.64
N LEU A 9 -2.20 -8.92 -31.56
CA LEU A 9 -3.33 -9.53 -30.85
C LEU A 9 -3.76 -10.87 -31.47
N ARG A 10 -3.67 -11.04 -32.80
CA ARG A 10 -3.94 -12.35 -33.45
C ARG A 10 -2.97 -13.44 -33.04
N ILE A 11 -1.69 -13.08 -32.92
CA ILE A 11 -0.67 -14.00 -32.41
C ILE A 11 -0.94 -14.35 -30.94
N TYR A 12 -1.46 -13.42 -30.15
CA TYR A 12 -1.77 -13.66 -28.74
C TYR A 12 -2.95 -14.60 -28.57
N ASP A 13 -4.03 -14.43 -29.34
CA ASP A 13 -5.15 -15.39 -29.40
C ASP A 13 -4.64 -16.78 -29.81
N LEU A 14 -3.88 -16.86 -30.91
CA LEU A 14 -3.30 -18.12 -31.37
C LEU A 14 -2.53 -18.84 -30.26
N LEU A 15 -1.62 -18.13 -29.59
CA LEU A 15 -0.77 -18.73 -28.56
C LEU A 15 -1.51 -19.03 -27.25
N TYR A 16 -2.67 -18.43 -27.02
CA TYR A 16 -3.53 -18.75 -25.89
C TYR A 16 -4.39 -19.99 -26.16
N GLU A 17 -4.95 -20.10 -27.36
CA GLU A 17 -5.78 -21.23 -27.78
C GLU A 17 -4.95 -22.49 -28.09
N LYS A 18 -3.84 -22.30 -28.80
CA LYS A 18 -2.87 -23.33 -29.20
C LYS A 18 -1.51 -23.02 -28.55
N PRO A 19 -1.35 -23.17 -27.23
CA PRO A 19 -0.08 -22.82 -26.58
C PRO A 19 1.04 -23.80 -26.99
N ILE A 20 2.22 -23.24 -27.30
CA ILE A 20 3.42 -23.99 -27.73
C ILE A 20 3.74 -25.18 -26.82
N CYS A 21 3.51 -25.04 -25.51
CA CYS A 21 3.80 -26.09 -24.53
C CYS A 21 2.99 -27.39 -24.74
N ASN A 22 1.84 -27.33 -25.41
CA ASN A 22 1.02 -28.52 -25.68
C ASN A 22 1.64 -29.43 -26.74
N TYR A 23 2.50 -28.88 -27.60
CA TYR A 23 3.12 -29.59 -28.73
C TYR A 23 4.59 -29.94 -28.47
N ALA A 24 5.10 -29.73 -27.26
CA ALA A 24 6.47 -30.06 -26.91
C ALA A 24 6.73 -31.59 -26.98
N GLU A 25 7.78 -31.99 -27.68
CA GLU A 25 8.16 -33.40 -27.84
C GLU A 25 9.13 -33.83 -26.73
N GLY A 26 8.98 -35.06 -26.23
CA GLY A 26 9.90 -35.65 -25.26
C GLY A 26 11.03 -36.41 -25.94
N THR A 27 12.27 -35.93 -25.85
CA THR A 27 13.47 -36.65 -26.30
C THR A 27 14.26 -37.16 -25.09
N GLY A 28 13.99 -38.40 -24.67
CA GLY A 28 14.65 -39.01 -23.51
C GLY A 28 14.27 -38.34 -22.18
N LYS A 29 15.19 -37.58 -21.56
CA LYS A 29 14.95 -36.88 -20.28
C LYS A 29 14.61 -35.38 -20.43
N LYS A 30 14.61 -34.83 -21.66
CA LYS A 30 14.37 -33.40 -21.92
C LYS A 30 13.16 -33.22 -22.84
N LYS A 31 12.35 -32.20 -22.59
CA LYS A 31 11.29 -31.75 -23.50
C LYS A 31 11.86 -30.71 -24.47
N GLN A 32 11.39 -30.70 -25.71
CA GLN A 32 11.81 -29.73 -26.73
C GLN A 32 10.58 -29.15 -27.44
N SER A 33 10.55 -27.83 -27.57
CA SER A 33 9.59 -27.10 -28.41
C SER A 33 10.32 -26.58 -29.64
N ASN A 34 9.96 -27.11 -30.80
CA ASN A 34 10.62 -26.84 -32.08
C ASN A 34 9.67 -26.00 -32.95
N VAL A 35 9.81 -24.69 -32.81
CA VAL A 35 8.97 -23.70 -33.48
C VAL A 35 9.55 -23.34 -34.85
N LEU A 36 8.73 -23.36 -35.88
CA LEU A 36 9.03 -22.82 -37.21
C LEU A 36 8.13 -21.61 -37.48
N ILE A 37 8.73 -20.50 -37.90
CA ILE A 37 8.02 -19.30 -38.33
C ILE A 37 8.39 -19.05 -39.79
N LEU A 38 7.41 -19.16 -40.66
CA LEU A 38 7.54 -18.94 -42.09
C LEU A 38 7.09 -17.53 -42.43
N GLY A 39 8.04 -16.67 -42.80
CA GLY A 39 7.85 -15.25 -43.11
C GLY A 39 8.43 -14.29 -42.06
N THR A 40 8.87 -13.13 -42.53
CA THR A 40 9.49 -12.03 -41.74
C THR A 40 8.71 -10.71 -41.87
N GLY A 41 7.50 -10.76 -42.43
CA GLY A 41 6.56 -9.64 -42.45
C GLY A 41 6.06 -9.28 -41.05
N TRP A 42 5.01 -8.45 -40.97
CA TRP A 42 4.51 -7.94 -39.68
C TRP A 42 4.08 -9.07 -38.73
N THR A 43 3.28 -10.02 -39.21
CA THR A 43 2.84 -11.20 -38.45
C THR A 43 4.02 -12.08 -38.05
N GLY A 44 4.95 -12.36 -38.98
CA GLY A 44 6.14 -13.18 -38.72
C GLY A 44 7.05 -12.58 -37.63
N ASN A 45 7.24 -11.27 -37.63
CA ASN A 45 8.00 -10.58 -36.59
C ASN A 45 7.29 -10.62 -35.22
N GLU A 46 5.97 -10.42 -35.17
CA GLU A 46 5.21 -10.57 -33.92
C GLU A 46 5.17 -12.02 -33.43
N ALA A 47 5.05 -12.99 -34.34
CA ALA A 47 5.17 -14.42 -34.05
C ALA A 47 6.53 -14.76 -33.44
N PHE A 48 7.63 -14.21 -33.98
CA PHE A 48 8.97 -14.45 -33.46
C PHE A 48 9.13 -13.92 -32.03
N LYS A 49 8.75 -12.67 -31.80
CA LYS A 49 8.80 -12.07 -30.47
C LYS A 49 7.93 -12.83 -29.48
N ALA A 50 6.68 -13.14 -29.88
CA ALA A 50 5.73 -13.85 -29.04
C ALA A 50 6.19 -15.26 -28.70
N ALA A 51 6.64 -16.04 -29.68
CA ALA A 51 7.20 -17.36 -29.44
C ALA A 51 8.40 -17.34 -28.49
N PHE A 52 9.26 -16.32 -28.60
CA PHE A 52 10.45 -16.18 -27.73
C PHE A 52 10.08 -16.08 -26.24
N TRP A 53 9.02 -15.35 -25.87
CA TRP A 53 8.61 -15.25 -24.45
C TRP A 53 7.50 -16.24 -24.06
N ALA A 54 6.58 -16.59 -24.94
CA ALA A 54 5.49 -17.52 -24.67
C ALA A 54 5.96 -18.99 -24.62
N GLY A 55 7.05 -19.31 -25.32
CA GLY A 55 7.66 -20.64 -25.32
C GLY A 55 8.57 -20.92 -24.11
N GLN A 56 8.76 -19.96 -23.20
CA GLN A 56 9.66 -20.14 -22.05
C GLN A 56 9.09 -21.15 -21.06
N ALA A 57 9.80 -22.23 -20.81
CA ALA A 57 9.48 -23.19 -19.75
C ALA A 57 10.76 -23.72 -19.10
N LEU A 58 10.74 -23.98 -17.79
CA LEU A 58 11.97 -24.30 -17.04
C LEU A 58 12.60 -25.66 -17.42
N ASP A 59 11.78 -26.62 -17.81
CA ASP A 59 12.21 -28.00 -18.10
C ASP A 59 12.10 -28.35 -19.61
N THR A 60 11.92 -27.33 -20.47
CA THR A 60 11.77 -27.49 -21.94
C THR A 60 12.78 -26.61 -22.67
N GLU A 61 13.48 -27.17 -23.64
CA GLU A 61 14.36 -26.42 -24.54
C GLU A 61 13.53 -25.81 -25.67
N LEU A 62 13.65 -24.49 -25.86
CA LEU A 62 12.96 -23.75 -26.91
C LEU A 62 13.89 -23.57 -28.12
N ASN A 63 13.49 -24.11 -29.26
CA ASN A 63 14.17 -23.96 -30.54
C ASN A 63 13.26 -23.15 -31.47
N ILE A 64 13.72 -22.01 -31.97
CA ILE A 64 12.96 -21.17 -32.91
C ILE A 64 13.73 -21.08 -34.22
N THR A 65 13.11 -21.52 -35.30
CA THR A 65 13.59 -21.29 -36.66
C THR A 65 12.73 -20.24 -37.34
N VAL A 66 13.35 -19.18 -37.82
CA VAL A 66 12.71 -18.19 -38.71
C VAL A 66 13.18 -18.48 -40.13
N ALA A 67 12.24 -18.71 -41.03
CA ALA A 67 12.53 -18.99 -42.43
C ALA A 67 11.79 -17.99 -43.33
N SER A 68 12.53 -17.31 -44.20
CA SER A 68 12.00 -16.30 -45.12
C SER A 68 13.04 -15.99 -46.19
N GLN A 69 12.67 -15.28 -47.26
CA GLN A 69 13.59 -14.87 -48.33
C GLN A 69 14.75 -13.99 -47.84
N ASN A 70 14.56 -13.28 -46.73
CA ASN A 70 15.55 -12.34 -46.14
C ASN A 70 15.89 -12.66 -44.67
N ALA A 71 15.79 -13.93 -44.26
CA ALA A 71 16.01 -14.35 -42.87
C ALA A 71 17.41 -13.98 -42.35
N THR A 72 18.44 -14.05 -43.19
CA THR A 72 19.82 -13.65 -42.81
C THR A 72 19.92 -12.15 -42.53
N ALA A 73 19.27 -11.30 -43.34
CA ALA A 73 19.25 -9.85 -43.09
C ALA A 73 18.46 -9.54 -41.80
N TYR A 74 17.34 -10.21 -41.59
CA TYR A 74 16.54 -10.08 -40.36
C TYR A 74 17.34 -10.48 -39.12
N LYS A 75 18.12 -11.57 -39.18
CA LYS A 75 19.04 -12.00 -38.12
C LYS A 75 20.03 -10.89 -37.73
N GLU A 76 20.66 -10.24 -38.71
CA GLU A 76 21.61 -9.16 -38.46
C GLU A 76 20.96 -7.97 -37.73
N GLN A 77 19.70 -7.67 -38.05
CA GLN A 77 18.95 -6.60 -37.39
C GLN A 77 18.61 -6.95 -35.93
N VAL A 78 18.00 -8.12 -35.68
CA VAL A 78 17.49 -8.47 -34.33
C VAL A 78 18.58 -8.93 -33.36
N LEU A 79 19.71 -9.46 -33.85
CA LEU A 79 20.85 -9.86 -33.00
C LEU A 79 21.97 -8.82 -32.94
N SER A 80 21.76 -7.61 -33.47
CA SER A 80 22.72 -6.51 -33.36
C SER A 80 22.95 -6.11 -31.90
N THR A 81 24.20 -5.78 -31.57
CA THR A 81 24.59 -5.24 -30.24
C THR A 81 25.24 -3.86 -30.36
N LYS A 82 25.05 -3.19 -31.50
CA LYS A 82 25.52 -1.82 -31.74
C LYS A 82 24.66 -0.82 -30.95
N SER A 83 25.10 0.43 -30.87
CA SER A 83 24.39 1.49 -30.12
C SER A 83 23.00 1.81 -30.67
N ASP A 84 22.75 1.50 -31.94
CA ASP A 84 21.50 1.66 -32.68
C ASP A 84 20.71 0.35 -32.82
N ALA A 85 21.11 -0.71 -32.10
CA ALA A 85 20.42 -2.01 -32.17
C ALA A 85 18.98 -1.93 -31.66
N TYR A 86 18.09 -2.64 -32.36
CA TYR A 86 16.67 -2.74 -32.01
C TYR A 86 16.44 -3.57 -30.74
N MET A 87 17.09 -4.73 -30.63
CA MET A 87 16.97 -5.62 -29.47
C MET A 87 18.36 -5.91 -28.87
N PRO A 88 19.01 -4.89 -28.27
CA PRO A 88 20.41 -4.97 -27.87
C PRO A 88 20.73 -6.08 -26.85
N ALA A 89 19.71 -6.55 -26.11
CA ALA A 89 19.83 -7.62 -25.13
C ALA A 89 19.50 -9.02 -25.68
N LEU A 90 18.89 -9.15 -26.86
CA LEU A 90 18.36 -10.43 -27.36
C LEU A 90 19.45 -11.49 -27.50
N LYS A 91 20.56 -11.13 -28.13
CA LYS A 91 21.71 -12.03 -28.32
C LYS A 91 22.24 -12.57 -26.99
N LYS A 92 22.38 -11.70 -25.97
CA LYS A 92 22.82 -12.10 -24.63
C LYS A 92 21.86 -13.12 -24.02
N TYR A 93 20.56 -12.86 -24.08
CA TYR A 93 19.55 -13.73 -23.47
C TYR A 93 19.40 -15.07 -24.20
N ALA A 94 19.44 -15.07 -25.54
CA ALA A 94 19.40 -16.29 -26.33
C ALA A 94 20.67 -17.15 -26.13
N GLU A 95 21.86 -16.57 -26.34
CA GLU A 95 23.10 -17.35 -26.43
C GLU A 95 23.77 -17.61 -25.07
N GLN A 96 23.79 -16.63 -24.17
CA GLN A 96 24.53 -16.73 -22.90
C GLN A 96 23.63 -17.20 -21.74
N LYS A 97 22.37 -16.74 -21.71
CA LYS A 97 21.40 -17.16 -20.70
C LYS A 97 20.53 -18.34 -21.13
N HIS A 98 20.72 -18.84 -22.36
CA HIS A 98 20.03 -20.00 -22.91
C HIS A 98 18.50 -19.88 -22.87
N TYR A 99 17.96 -18.75 -23.33
CA TYR A 99 16.51 -18.54 -23.41
C TYR A 99 15.88 -19.27 -24.60
N ALA A 100 16.57 -19.31 -25.75
CA ALA A 100 16.16 -20.09 -26.91
C ALA A 100 17.36 -20.35 -27.82
N ASN A 101 17.31 -21.45 -28.57
CA ASN A 101 18.20 -21.68 -29.69
C ASN A 101 17.57 -21.07 -30.95
N LEU A 102 18.23 -20.06 -31.53
CA LEU A 102 17.71 -19.31 -32.68
C LEU A 102 18.40 -19.77 -33.97
N LYS A 103 17.59 -20.10 -34.98
CA LYS A 103 18.03 -20.40 -36.36
C LYS A 103 17.32 -19.49 -37.34
N PHE A 104 18.04 -19.05 -38.36
CA PHE A 104 17.53 -18.22 -39.44
C PHE A 104 17.95 -18.87 -40.76
N ILE A 105 16.98 -19.16 -41.62
CA ILE A 105 17.19 -19.93 -42.85
C ILE A 105 16.59 -19.14 -44.01
N ASP A 106 17.42 -18.78 -44.98
CA ASP A 106 16.92 -18.20 -46.23
C ASP A 106 16.24 -19.30 -47.05
N ILE A 107 15.00 -19.05 -47.46
CA ILE A 107 14.21 -19.93 -48.33
C ILE A 107 13.78 -19.17 -49.57
N ASP A 108 13.63 -19.85 -50.69
CA ASP A 108 13.14 -19.22 -51.91
C ASP A 108 11.61 -19.32 -51.98
N VAL A 109 10.95 -18.20 -51.71
CA VAL A 109 9.49 -18.10 -51.77
C VAL A 109 9.00 -17.68 -53.17
N GLU A 110 9.89 -17.14 -54.01
CA GLU A 110 9.56 -16.68 -55.37
C GLU A 110 9.68 -17.79 -56.43
N GLU A 111 10.70 -18.66 -56.31
CA GLU A 111 10.93 -19.77 -57.26
C GLU A 111 10.06 -21.01 -56.99
N GLY A 112 9.45 -21.15 -55.79
CA GLY A 112 8.39 -22.13 -55.51
C GLY A 112 8.26 -22.55 -54.04
N LEU A 113 7.02 -22.64 -53.52
CA LEU A 113 6.69 -23.17 -52.18
C LEU A 113 6.58 -24.71 -52.14
N ASP A 114 7.26 -25.37 -53.06
CA ASP A 114 7.24 -26.82 -53.24
C ASP A 114 8.37 -27.51 -52.47
N ALA A 115 8.52 -28.82 -52.71
CA ALA A 115 9.56 -29.63 -52.08
C ALA A 115 10.99 -29.08 -52.23
N ALA A 116 11.31 -28.39 -53.34
CA ALA A 116 12.64 -27.86 -53.58
C ALA A 116 12.88 -26.56 -52.80
N GLY A 117 11.90 -25.66 -52.77
CA GLY A 117 12.01 -24.37 -52.06
C GLY A 117 12.06 -24.52 -50.54
N LEU A 118 11.39 -25.54 -49.99
CA LEU A 118 11.37 -25.81 -48.54
C LEU A 118 12.47 -26.80 -48.08
N ALA A 119 13.24 -27.39 -49.00
CA ALA A 119 14.32 -28.33 -48.68
C ALA A 119 15.33 -27.83 -47.63
N PRO A 120 15.72 -26.54 -47.56
CA PRO A 120 16.64 -26.03 -46.53
C PRO A 120 16.17 -26.19 -45.09
N LEU A 121 14.87 -26.43 -44.87
CA LEU A 121 14.28 -26.56 -43.53
C LEU A 121 14.60 -27.89 -42.86
N ASP A 122 14.97 -28.94 -43.61
CA ASP A 122 15.35 -30.27 -43.10
C ASP A 122 14.44 -30.76 -41.96
N PHE A 123 13.19 -31.10 -42.32
CA PHE A 123 12.14 -31.52 -41.39
C PHE A 123 12.53 -32.75 -40.55
N ALA A 124 13.32 -33.65 -41.13
CA ALA A 124 13.80 -34.85 -40.45
C ALA A 124 14.80 -34.50 -39.32
N ALA A 125 15.70 -33.56 -39.55
CA ALA A 125 16.68 -33.14 -38.54
C ALA A 125 16.09 -32.20 -37.49
N ASN A 126 15.23 -31.27 -37.89
CA ASN A 126 14.76 -30.18 -37.01
C ASN A 126 13.45 -30.50 -36.26
N ARG A 127 12.68 -31.51 -36.69
CA ARG A 127 11.47 -32.03 -36.00
C ARG A 127 10.51 -30.92 -35.54
N TYR A 128 10.10 -30.05 -36.46
CA TYR A 128 9.18 -28.97 -36.15
C TYR A 128 7.83 -29.51 -35.66
N ASN A 129 7.36 -28.99 -34.52
CA ASN A 129 6.11 -29.40 -33.88
C ASN A 129 5.12 -28.25 -33.67
N TYR A 130 5.57 -27.01 -33.83
CA TYR A 130 4.73 -25.83 -33.78
C TYR A 130 5.07 -24.90 -34.94
N ILE A 131 4.19 -24.78 -35.92
CA ILE A 131 4.49 -24.08 -37.17
C ILE A 131 3.54 -22.89 -37.29
N ILE A 132 4.07 -21.71 -37.64
CA ILE A 132 3.30 -20.50 -37.94
C ILE A 132 3.66 -20.05 -39.35
N ILE A 133 2.65 -19.88 -40.21
CA ILE A 133 2.81 -19.48 -41.61
C ILE A 133 2.18 -18.11 -41.83
N SER A 134 2.99 -17.13 -42.24
CA SER A 134 2.53 -15.82 -42.71
C SER A 134 3.55 -15.23 -43.69
N LEU A 135 3.37 -15.58 -44.95
CA LEU A 135 4.14 -15.16 -46.11
C LEU A 135 3.61 -13.84 -46.72
N GLY A 136 2.56 -13.24 -46.15
CA GLY A 136 1.98 -11.98 -46.60
C GLY A 136 0.92 -12.12 -47.69
N ASP A 137 0.59 -13.35 -48.08
CA ASP A 137 -0.41 -13.68 -49.08
C ASP A 137 -1.12 -15.00 -48.73
N ALA A 138 -2.44 -15.02 -48.89
CA ALA A 138 -3.29 -16.13 -48.45
C ALA A 138 -3.07 -17.41 -49.29
N GLU A 139 -2.86 -17.28 -50.61
CA GLU A 139 -2.57 -18.41 -51.51
C GLU A 139 -1.19 -19.00 -51.18
N HIS A 140 -0.18 -18.16 -50.99
CA HIS A 140 1.16 -18.60 -50.56
C HIS A 140 1.11 -19.27 -49.17
N ASN A 141 0.33 -18.74 -48.24
CA ASN A 141 0.14 -19.37 -46.93
C ASN A 141 -0.45 -20.78 -47.05
N TRP A 142 -1.48 -20.94 -47.89
CA TRP A 142 -2.13 -22.24 -48.14
C TRP A 142 -1.18 -23.24 -48.83
N LEU A 143 -0.49 -22.81 -49.89
CA LEU A 143 0.45 -23.66 -50.64
C LEU A 143 1.59 -24.14 -49.75
N ALA A 144 2.20 -23.24 -48.98
CA ALA A 144 3.25 -23.59 -48.02
C ALA A 144 2.73 -24.58 -46.99
N ALA A 145 1.53 -24.37 -46.45
CA ALA A 145 0.94 -25.26 -45.46
C ALA A 145 0.69 -26.67 -46.02
N SER A 146 0.13 -26.77 -47.23
CA SER A 146 -0.14 -28.04 -47.90
C SER A 146 1.14 -28.84 -48.15
N GLU A 147 2.21 -28.17 -48.61
CA GLU A 147 3.50 -28.81 -48.83
C GLU A 147 4.17 -29.22 -47.50
N LEU A 148 4.12 -28.36 -46.48
CA LEU A 148 4.64 -28.64 -45.14
C LEU A 148 3.98 -29.88 -44.51
N ILE A 149 2.66 -29.98 -44.60
CA ILE A 149 1.89 -31.14 -44.11
C ILE A 149 2.38 -32.42 -44.80
N THR A 150 2.54 -32.37 -46.12
CA THR A 150 3.00 -33.51 -46.93
C THR A 150 4.41 -33.96 -46.53
N GLN A 151 5.36 -33.04 -46.37
CA GLN A 151 6.73 -33.38 -46.01
C GLN A 151 6.86 -33.88 -44.57
N ILE A 152 6.13 -33.28 -43.62
CA ILE A 152 6.14 -33.71 -42.22
C ILE A 152 5.48 -35.09 -42.09
N GLY A 153 4.36 -35.30 -42.79
CA GLY A 153 3.68 -36.60 -42.86
C GLY A 153 4.61 -37.69 -43.40
N ALA A 154 5.31 -37.43 -44.51
CA ALA A 154 6.27 -38.36 -45.10
C ALA A 154 7.49 -38.66 -44.19
N ALA A 155 7.91 -37.70 -43.38
CA ALA A 155 9.04 -37.86 -42.46
C ALA A 155 8.69 -38.66 -41.18
N ARG A 156 7.40 -38.81 -40.83
CA ARG A 156 6.95 -39.53 -39.63
C ARG A 156 6.68 -41.01 -39.92
N SER A 157 7.25 -41.91 -39.10
CA SER A 157 6.98 -43.35 -39.20
C SER A 157 5.68 -43.75 -38.46
N GLU A 158 4.96 -44.77 -38.94
CA GLU A 158 3.67 -45.31 -38.43
C GLU A 158 3.59 -45.68 -36.91
N LYS A 159 4.62 -45.42 -36.09
CA LYS A 159 4.74 -45.90 -34.70
C LYS A 159 4.53 -44.86 -33.59
N GLU A 160 4.07 -43.64 -33.88
CA GLU A 160 3.77 -42.65 -32.84
C GLU A 160 2.28 -42.63 -32.49
N SER A 161 1.93 -43.05 -31.27
CA SER A 161 0.56 -43.36 -30.83
C SER A 161 -0.18 -42.19 -30.15
N SER A 162 0.16 -40.94 -30.45
CA SER A 162 -0.57 -39.77 -29.93
C SER A 162 -1.37 -39.12 -31.06
N PRO A 163 -2.66 -38.77 -30.87
CA PRO A 163 -3.33 -37.89 -31.81
C PRO A 163 -2.65 -36.52 -31.75
N PHE A 164 -2.20 -36.04 -32.91
CA PHE A 164 -1.60 -34.72 -33.18
C PHE A 164 -0.43 -34.30 -32.29
N GLY A 165 0.80 -34.66 -32.72
CA GLY A 165 2.05 -34.16 -32.14
C GLY A 165 2.63 -32.92 -32.85
N VAL A 166 1.94 -32.38 -33.86
CA VAL A 166 2.35 -31.18 -34.65
C VAL A 166 1.12 -30.34 -34.90
N VAL A 167 1.29 -29.01 -34.84
CA VAL A 167 0.30 -28.05 -35.31
C VAL A 167 0.87 -27.14 -36.40
N VAL A 168 0.09 -26.92 -37.45
CA VAL A 168 0.34 -25.96 -38.53
C VAL A 168 -0.69 -24.84 -38.42
N ASN A 169 -0.22 -23.66 -38.03
CA ASN A 169 -1.04 -22.47 -37.86
C ASN A 169 -0.90 -21.58 -39.09
N VAL A 170 -1.98 -21.43 -39.84
CA VAL A 170 -2.02 -20.68 -41.10
C VAL A 170 -2.69 -19.33 -40.84
N PHE A 171 -1.97 -18.24 -41.11
CA PHE A 171 -2.53 -16.91 -40.94
C PHE A 171 -3.48 -16.57 -42.10
N ASP A 172 -4.70 -16.18 -41.76
CA ASP A 172 -5.67 -15.64 -42.71
C ASP A 172 -5.43 -14.13 -42.85
N GLU A 173 -4.91 -13.72 -44.01
CA GLU A 173 -4.45 -12.34 -44.23
C GLU A 173 -5.65 -11.38 -44.20
N PHE A 174 -5.47 -10.16 -43.68
CA PHE A 174 -6.59 -9.21 -43.57
C PHE A 174 -7.10 -8.69 -44.92
N SER A 175 -6.27 -8.77 -45.96
CA SER A 175 -6.55 -8.25 -47.30
C SER A 175 -7.08 -9.31 -48.25
N ASP A 176 -6.90 -10.59 -47.94
CA ASP A 176 -7.30 -11.72 -48.77
C ASP A 176 -7.44 -12.99 -47.92
N ASN A 177 -8.44 -13.82 -48.20
CA ASN A 177 -8.80 -14.93 -47.32
C ASN A 177 -8.91 -16.25 -48.08
N ILE A 178 -8.52 -17.34 -47.42
CA ILE A 178 -8.75 -18.70 -47.92
C ILE A 178 -10.23 -19.05 -47.72
N GLY A 179 -10.91 -19.53 -48.76
CA GLY A 179 -12.31 -19.91 -48.69
C GLY A 179 -12.55 -21.10 -47.75
N ALA A 180 -13.76 -21.19 -47.17
CA ALA A 180 -14.10 -22.23 -46.20
C ALA A 180 -13.90 -23.66 -46.73
N ASP A 181 -14.13 -23.89 -48.03
CA ASP A 181 -13.91 -25.19 -48.67
C ASP A 181 -12.41 -25.54 -48.73
N GLU A 182 -11.55 -24.57 -49.02
CA GLU A 182 -10.09 -24.75 -49.09
C GLU A 182 -9.46 -24.91 -47.70
N GLN A 183 -10.05 -24.26 -46.69
CA GLN A 183 -9.69 -24.48 -45.28
C GLN A 183 -10.02 -25.91 -44.85
N ALA A 184 -11.24 -26.37 -45.14
CA ALA A 184 -11.67 -27.73 -44.83
C ALA A 184 -10.82 -28.79 -45.54
N MET A 185 -10.44 -28.56 -46.81
CA MET A 185 -9.52 -29.46 -47.53
C MET A 185 -8.15 -29.54 -46.87
N LEU A 186 -7.61 -28.42 -46.39
CA LEU A 186 -6.31 -28.41 -45.73
C LEU A 186 -6.37 -29.07 -44.35
N GLU A 187 -7.46 -28.86 -43.60
CA GLU A 187 -7.72 -29.55 -42.33
C GLU A 187 -7.81 -31.07 -42.54
N GLU A 188 -8.57 -31.53 -43.54
CA GLU A 188 -8.67 -32.95 -43.89
C GLU A 188 -7.29 -33.53 -44.26
N HIS A 189 -6.51 -32.83 -45.10
CA HIS A 189 -5.14 -33.24 -45.44
C HIS A 189 -4.22 -33.31 -44.21
N GLY A 190 -4.37 -32.36 -43.28
CA GLY A 190 -3.69 -32.39 -41.98
C GLY A 190 -4.06 -33.62 -41.17
N GLU A 191 -5.35 -33.89 -41.02
CA GLU A 191 -5.88 -35.04 -40.28
C GLU A 191 -5.37 -36.38 -40.85
N GLU A 192 -5.36 -36.52 -42.18
CA GLU A 192 -4.82 -37.69 -42.88
C GLU A 192 -3.33 -37.94 -42.56
N ASN A 193 -2.58 -36.87 -42.29
CA ASN A 193 -1.16 -36.92 -41.94
C ASN A 193 -0.89 -36.86 -40.42
N GLY A 194 -1.94 -36.88 -39.59
CA GLY A 194 -1.80 -36.79 -38.13
C GLY A 194 -1.25 -35.42 -37.64
N ILE A 195 -1.56 -34.35 -38.38
CA ILE A 195 -1.16 -32.97 -38.11
C ILE A 195 -2.40 -32.12 -37.87
N GLU A 196 -2.40 -31.32 -36.81
CA GLU A 196 -3.48 -30.37 -36.55
C GLU A 196 -3.27 -29.13 -37.42
N VAL A 197 -4.29 -28.71 -38.18
CA VAL A 197 -4.26 -27.47 -38.95
C VAL A 197 -5.19 -26.48 -38.27
N HIS A 198 -4.72 -25.24 -38.12
CA HIS A 198 -5.48 -24.18 -37.45
C HIS A 198 -5.35 -22.87 -38.22
N PHE A 199 -6.49 -22.30 -38.61
CA PHE A 199 -6.55 -20.98 -39.21
C PHE A 199 -6.75 -19.91 -38.14
N PHE A 200 -5.99 -18.81 -38.21
CA PHE A 200 -6.11 -17.70 -37.26
C PHE A 200 -5.99 -16.36 -37.97
N GLY A 201 -6.67 -15.32 -37.47
CA GLY A 201 -6.62 -13.97 -38.06
C GLY A 201 -7.97 -13.25 -38.14
N ASN A 202 -9.07 -14.00 -38.33
CA ASN A 202 -10.40 -13.43 -38.58
C ASN A 202 -11.16 -12.98 -37.32
N GLU A 203 -10.87 -13.58 -36.16
CA GLU A 203 -11.69 -13.41 -34.96
C GLU A 203 -11.28 -12.18 -34.15
N SER A 204 -12.23 -11.36 -33.67
CA SER A 204 -11.91 -10.18 -32.85
C SER A 204 -11.51 -10.57 -31.42
N VAL A 205 -10.38 -10.05 -30.94
CA VAL A 205 -9.91 -10.25 -29.56
C VAL A 205 -10.74 -9.42 -28.56
N ILE A 206 -11.48 -8.41 -29.03
CA ILE A 206 -12.30 -7.53 -28.19
C ILE A 206 -13.51 -8.30 -27.65
N GLY A 207 -13.70 -8.27 -26.33
CA GLY A 207 -14.78 -8.95 -25.62
C GLY A 207 -14.52 -10.44 -25.34
N THR A 208 -13.31 -10.93 -25.59
CA THR A 208 -12.93 -12.33 -25.37
C THR A 208 -12.55 -12.63 -23.92
N GLU A 209 -12.47 -13.92 -23.59
CA GLU A 209 -11.94 -14.39 -22.31
C GLU A 209 -10.48 -13.94 -22.10
N LEU A 210 -9.68 -13.89 -23.17
CA LEU A 210 -8.30 -13.42 -23.14
C LEU A 210 -8.20 -11.95 -22.71
N GLU A 211 -9.06 -11.07 -23.24
CA GLU A 211 -9.13 -9.67 -22.80
C GLU A 211 -9.61 -9.54 -21.35
N ARG A 212 -10.63 -10.31 -20.96
CA ARG A 212 -11.14 -10.29 -19.57
C ARG A 212 -10.03 -10.63 -18.58
N ILE A 213 -9.27 -11.71 -18.84
CA ILE A 213 -8.16 -12.11 -17.96
C ILE A 213 -7.04 -11.06 -18.01
N ALA A 214 -6.75 -10.44 -19.16
CA ALA A 214 -5.72 -9.40 -19.26
C ALA A 214 -6.07 -8.15 -18.44
N ARG A 215 -7.34 -7.71 -18.47
CA ARG A 215 -7.85 -6.66 -17.58
C ARG A 215 -7.70 -7.02 -16.11
N ASN A 216 -7.98 -8.28 -15.77
CA ASN A 216 -7.84 -8.78 -14.40
C ASN A 216 -6.37 -8.86 -13.95
N ILE A 217 -5.44 -9.23 -14.83
CA ILE A 217 -4.00 -9.18 -14.57
C ILE A 217 -3.58 -7.74 -14.27
N ASN A 218 -3.98 -6.78 -15.11
CA ASN A 218 -3.68 -5.36 -14.89
C ASN A 218 -4.25 -4.86 -13.55
N PHE A 219 -5.48 -5.23 -13.22
CA PHE A 219 -6.09 -4.90 -11.93
C PHE A 219 -5.34 -5.54 -10.75
N SER A 220 -4.93 -6.81 -10.88
CA SER A 220 -4.15 -7.50 -9.84
C SER A 220 -2.78 -6.88 -9.60
N TYR A 221 -2.15 -6.36 -10.64
CA TYR A 221 -0.91 -5.59 -10.56
C TYR A 221 -1.16 -4.24 -9.89
N GLY A 222 -2.22 -3.52 -10.27
CA GLY A 222 -2.65 -2.28 -9.62
C GLY A 222 -2.88 -2.45 -8.11
N MET A 223 -3.52 -3.54 -7.70
CA MET A 223 -3.79 -3.87 -6.28
C MET A 223 -2.52 -4.04 -5.43
N LYS A 224 -1.37 -4.36 -6.03
CA LYS A 224 -0.09 -4.46 -5.32
C LYS A 224 0.41 -3.09 -4.87
N TYR A 225 0.14 -2.04 -5.65
CA TYR A 225 0.53 -0.66 -5.34
C TYR A 225 -0.57 0.07 -4.55
N ASP A 226 -1.83 -0.19 -4.90
CA ASP A 226 -2.98 0.42 -4.25
C ASP A 226 -4.11 -0.61 -4.08
N GLN A 227 -4.27 -1.11 -2.85
CA GLN A 227 -5.32 -2.07 -2.50
C GLN A 227 -6.74 -1.49 -2.56
N ARG A 228 -6.88 -0.17 -2.72
CA ARG A 228 -8.15 0.59 -2.79
C ARG A 228 -8.49 0.99 -4.22
N ILE A 229 -7.71 0.54 -5.20
CA ILE A 229 -7.90 0.86 -6.61
C ILE A 229 -9.33 0.56 -7.08
N ASN A 230 -9.98 1.57 -7.67
CA ASN A 230 -11.28 1.40 -8.32
C ASN A 230 -11.13 0.58 -9.62
N LYS A 231 -11.90 -0.50 -9.75
CA LYS A 231 -11.85 -1.42 -10.89
C LYS A 231 -12.24 -0.75 -12.20
N LYS A 232 -13.27 0.09 -12.20
CA LYS A 232 -13.73 0.82 -13.39
C LYS A 232 -12.63 1.74 -13.91
N LYS A 233 -11.99 2.52 -13.03
CA LYS A 233 -10.85 3.38 -13.35
C LYS A 233 -9.65 2.57 -13.85
N SER A 234 -9.37 1.42 -13.23
CA SER A 234 -8.32 0.50 -13.71
C SER A 234 -8.61 -0.04 -15.11
N ASP A 235 -9.87 -0.37 -15.40
CA ASP A 235 -10.30 -0.83 -16.73
C ASP A 235 -10.25 0.28 -17.79
N GLU A 236 -10.59 1.51 -17.42
CA GLU A 236 -10.46 2.70 -18.28
C GLU A 236 -8.99 2.99 -18.60
N GLN A 237 -8.09 2.88 -17.61
CA GLN A 237 -6.64 3.02 -17.81
C GLN A 237 -6.07 1.89 -18.68
N PHE A 238 -6.51 0.65 -18.45
CA PHE A 238 -6.14 -0.48 -19.30
C PHE A 238 -6.60 -0.23 -20.75
N GLU A 239 -7.83 0.23 -20.93
CA GLU A 239 -8.38 0.52 -22.26
C GLU A 239 -7.61 1.64 -22.96
N ALA A 240 -7.27 2.72 -22.25
CA ALA A 240 -6.43 3.78 -22.79
C ALA A 240 -5.04 3.26 -23.19
N SER A 241 -4.42 2.40 -22.35
CA SER A 241 -3.15 1.76 -22.70
C SER A 241 -3.29 0.82 -23.91
N ARG A 242 -4.41 0.12 -24.03
CA ARG A 242 -4.70 -0.79 -25.15
C ARG A 242 -4.90 -0.01 -26.45
N MET A 243 -5.65 1.08 -26.41
CA MET A 243 -5.80 1.99 -27.56
C MET A 243 -4.45 2.55 -27.97
N ALA A 244 -3.69 3.10 -27.03
CA ALA A 244 -2.38 3.65 -27.30
C ALA A 244 -1.45 2.62 -27.97
N GLU A 245 -1.41 1.39 -27.46
CA GLU A 245 -0.45 0.37 -27.91
C GLU A 245 -0.90 -0.38 -29.17
N PHE A 246 -2.19 -0.73 -29.29
CA PHE A 246 -2.69 -1.60 -30.35
C PHE A 246 -3.43 -0.87 -31.48
N VAL A 247 -3.83 0.38 -31.26
CA VAL A 247 -4.64 1.16 -32.21
C VAL A 247 -3.94 2.42 -32.69
N GLU A 248 -3.24 3.15 -31.80
CA GLU A 248 -2.62 4.45 -32.08
C GLU A 248 -1.11 4.36 -32.36
N SER A 249 -0.39 3.41 -31.74
CA SER A 249 1.04 3.13 -31.99
C SER A 249 1.27 2.81 -33.47
N PRO A 250 2.36 3.29 -34.07
CA PRO A 250 2.37 4.01 -35.35
C PRO A 250 1.53 3.37 -36.45
N MET A 251 0.71 4.21 -37.09
CA MET A 251 0.02 3.89 -38.34
C MET A 251 1.01 3.91 -39.51
N ASP A 252 0.90 2.89 -40.37
CA ASP A 252 1.54 2.70 -41.69
C ASP A 252 2.61 3.75 -42.10
N TYR A 253 3.87 3.32 -42.16
CA TYR A 253 4.84 3.90 -43.10
C TYR A 253 4.68 3.25 -44.49
N GLU A 254 5.15 3.93 -45.53
CA GLU A 254 5.02 3.52 -46.94
C GLU A 254 5.42 2.05 -47.16
N ILE A 255 4.60 1.34 -47.95
CA ILE A 255 4.88 0.00 -48.46
C ILE A 255 6.31 0.01 -49.04
N GLY A 256 7.24 -0.69 -48.39
CA GLY A 256 8.66 -0.72 -48.78
C GLY A 256 9.68 -0.31 -47.70
N ASP A 257 9.25 0.08 -46.49
CA ASP A 257 10.19 0.35 -45.39
C ASP A 257 10.82 -0.95 -44.84
N VAL A 258 12.10 -1.15 -45.16
CA VAL A 258 12.91 -2.34 -44.85
C VAL A 258 13.36 -2.44 -43.39
N ASN A 259 13.07 -1.44 -42.54
CA ASN A 259 13.40 -1.47 -41.11
C ASN A 259 12.24 -1.96 -40.23
N VAL A 260 11.63 -3.08 -40.63
CA VAL A 260 10.47 -3.70 -39.95
C VAL A 260 10.68 -3.74 -38.43
N ALA A 261 11.82 -4.23 -37.92
CA ALA A 261 12.06 -4.35 -36.48
C ALA A 261 11.97 -3.05 -35.66
N ALA A 262 12.26 -1.87 -36.24
CA ALA A 262 12.24 -0.57 -35.56
C ALA A 262 10.83 -0.15 -35.12
N ASN A 263 9.83 -0.53 -35.91
CA ASN A 263 8.45 -0.06 -35.80
C ASN A 263 7.63 -0.74 -34.69
N PHE A 264 8.23 -1.70 -33.98
CA PHE A 264 7.52 -2.54 -32.99
C PHE A 264 8.08 -2.45 -31.57
N ILE A 265 8.91 -1.43 -31.31
CA ILE A 265 9.56 -1.19 -30.02
C ILE A 265 8.88 0.02 -29.37
N GLY A 266 8.57 -0.07 -28.08
CA GLY A 266 7.88 1.03 -27.40
C GLY A 266 7.67 0.81 -25.90
N ALA A 267 7.60 1.91 -25.17
CA ALA A 267 7.58 1.94 -23.70
C ALA A 267 6.18 2.05 -23.05
N LYS A 268 5.10 2.13 -23.85
CA LYS A 268 3.70 2.19 -23.38
C LYS A 268 3.03 0.80 -23.39
N TYR A 269 3.70 -0.18 -22.78
CA TYR A 269 3.37 -1.59 -22.94
C TYR A 269 2.50 -2.21 -21.83
N ALA A 270 1.81 -1.42 -20.98
CA ALA A 270 1.12 -1.98 -19.80
C ALA A 270 0.02 -3.00 -20.17
N ALA A 271 -0.86 -2.65 -21.11
CA ALA A 271 -1.86 -3.59 -21.63
C ALA A 271 -1.21 -4.80 -22.33
N ASP A 272 -0.17 -4.57 -23.15
CA ASP A 272 0.56 -5.61 -23.89
C ASP A 272 1.25 -6.63 -22.99
N SER A 273 1.91 -6.17 -21.92
CA SER A 273 2.50 -7.06 -20.91
C SER A 273 1.45 -7.85 -20.15
N SER A 274 0.25 -7.28 -19.95
CA SER A 274 -0.85 -8.02 -19.32
C SER A 274 -1.32 -9.16 -20.22
N PHE A 275 -1.54 -8.90 -21.52
CA PHE A 275 -1.85 -9.95 -22.49
C PHE A 275 -0.75 -11.02 -22.56
N ALA A 276 0.52 -10.62 -22.61
CA ALA A 276 1.64 -11.56 -22.62
C ALA A 276 1.65 -12.48 -21.38
N SER A 277 1.26 -11.98 -20.20
CA SER A 277 1.13 -12.82 -19.00
C SER A 277 -0.02 -13.83 -19.12
N VAL A 278 -1.16 -13.43 -19.71
CA VAL A 278 -2.32 -14.31 -19.98
C VAL A 278 -1.96 -15.44 -20.93
N VAL A 279 -1.32 -15.12 -22.06
CA VAL A 279 -0.85 -16.10 -23.05
C VAL A 279 0.07 -17.15 -22.43
N HIS A 280 0.79 -16.79 -21.36
CA HIS A 280 1.69 -17.69 -20.66
C HIS A 280 1.03 -18.52 -19.54
N ILE A 281 -0.25 -18.29 -19.20
CA ILE A 281 -0.97 -19.07 -18.17
C ILE A 281 -1.01 -20.57 -18.51
N PRO A 282 -1.30 -21.00 -19.75
CA PRO A 282 -1.30 -22.43 -20.10
C PRO A 282 0.03 -23.12 -19.78
N VAL A 283 1.18 -22.46 -19.99
CA VAL A 283 2.51 -23.01 -19.66
C VAL A 283 2.65 -23.26 -18.16
N LYS A 284 2.19 -22.32 -17.33
CA LYS A 284 2.21 -22.46 -15.86
C LYS A 284 1.30 -23.61 -15.39
N LEU A 285 0.13 -23.76 -16.01
CA LEU A 285 -0.80 -24.86 -15.71
C LEU A 285 -0.28 -26.21 -16.20
N ALA A 286 0.39 -26.27 -17.35
CA ALA A 286 1.06 -27.46 -17.85
C ALA A 286 2.16 -27.93 -16.88
N MET A 287 2.95 -26.98 -16.34
CA MET A 287 3.94 -27.26 -15.31
C MET A 287 3.32 -27.84 -14.02
N CYS A 288 2.15 -27.33 -13.61
CA CYS A 288 1.39 -27.91 -12.50
C CYS A 288 0.92 -29.34 -12.83
N LYS A 289 0.38 -29.56 -14.03
CA LYS A 289 -0.07 -30.88 -14.51
C LYS A 289 1.07 -31.91 -14.54
N ASP A 290 2.26 -31.51 -15.00
CA ASP A 290 3.44 -32.38 -15.02
C ASP A 290 3.86 -32.85 -13.61
N SER A 291 3.66 -32.00 -12.59
CA SER A 291 4.00 -32.34 -11.21
C SER A 291 3.07 -33.40 -10.60
N GLU A 292 1.77 -33.35 -10.92
CA GLU A 292 0.79 -34.36 -10.50
C GLU A 292 -0.25 -34.66 -11.61
N PRO A 293 0.06 -35.55 -12.57
CA PRO A 293 -0.73 -35.72 -13.81
C PRO A 293 -2.21 -36.11 -13.65
N LYS A 294 -2.60 -36.64 -12.48
CA LYS A 294 -3.96 -37.13 -12.20
C LYS A 294 -4.87 -36.08 -11.57
N LYS A 295 -4.34 -34.93 -11.16
CA LYS A 295 -5.11 -33.86 -10.49
C LYS A 295 -5.37 -32.70 -11.44
N ASN A 296 -6.42 -31.93 -11.14
CA ASN A 296 -6.70 -30.69 -11.86
C ASN A 296 -5.55 -29.69 -11.61
N PRO A 297 -4.93 -29.11 -12.66
CA PRO A 297 -3.75 -28.25 -12.53
C PRO A 297 -4.01 -26.98 -11.73
N LEU A 298 -5.22 -26.41 -11.79
CA LEU A 298 -5.59 -25.24 -10.99
C LEU A 298 -5.63 -25.57 -9.49
N ASN A 299 -6.06 -26.78 -9.12
CA ASN A 299 -6.03 -27.20 -7.71
C ASN A 299 -4.60 -27.38 -7.20
N ILE A 300 -3.70 -27.90 -8.04
CA ILE A 300 -2.27 -28.02 -7.72
C ILE A 300 -1.66 -26.62 -7.55
N LEU A 301 -1.95 -25.69 -8.45
CA LEU A 301 -1.51 -24.28 -8.36
C LEU A 301 -1.97 -23.65 -7.04
N LYS A 302 -3.26 -23.76 -6.71
CA LYS A 302 -3.83 -23.25 -5.45
C LYS A 302 -3.15 -23.86 -4.22
N GLU A 303 -2.87 -25.16 -4.24
CA GLU A 303 -2.17 -25.85 -3.16
C GLU A 303 -0.70 -25.41 -3.04
N ALA A 304 -0.03 -25.19 -4.18
CA ALA A 304 1.33 -24.68 -4.24
C ALA A 304 1.44 -23.27 -3.64
N ILE A 305 0.54 -22.36 -4.02
CA ILE A 305 0.44 -21.00 -3.49
C ILE A 305 0.22 -21.06 -1.97
N ARG A 306 -0.82 -21.78 -1.51
CA ARG A 306 -1.15 -21.88 -0.08
C ARG A 306 0.02 -22.38 0.77
N LYS A 307 0.78 -23.34 0.26
CA LYS A 307 1.91 -23.96 0.97
C LYS A 307 3.25 -23.24 0.74
N LYS A 308 3.31 -22.27 -0.18
CA LYS A 308 4.54 -21.68 -0.72
C LYS A 308 5.65 -22.71 -0.96
N ASN A 309 5.29 -23.83 -1.59
CA ASN A 309 6.17 -24.99 -1.75
C ASN A 309 7.19 -24.81 -2.91
N LYS A 310 8.00 -25.85 -3.21
CA LYS A 310 8.99 -25.78 -4.30
C LYS A 310 8.37 -25.48 -5.68
N LEU A 311 7.16 -25.98 -5.96
CA LEU A 311 6.47 -25.72 -7.23
C LEU A 311 6.07 -24.25 -7.33
N TYR A 312 5.57 -23.65 -6.24
CA TYR A 312 5.26 -22.21 -6.18
C TYR A 312 6.46 -21.35 -6.60
N TRP A 313 7.63 -21.56 -5.98
CA TRP A 313 8.80 -20.75 -6.31
C TRP A 313 9.32 -20.96 -7.74
N LYS A 314 9.20 -22.18 -8.27
CA LYS A 314 9.50 -22.42 -9.69
C LYS A 314 8.54 -21.66 -10.62
N LEU A 315 7.24 -21.55 -10.27
CA LEU A 315 6.27 -20.79 -11.05
C LEU A 315 6.58 -19.29 -11.03
N VAL A 316 7.04 -18.76 -9.89
CA VAL A 316 7.47 -17.36 -9.76
C VAL A 316 8.71 -17.09 -10.61
N ALA A 317 9.74 -17.94 -10.52
CA ALA A 317 10.93 -17.82 -11.36
C ALA A 317 10.62 -17.95 -12.87
N LEU A 318 9.64 -18.78 -13.23
CA LEU A 318 9.13 -18.89 -14.59
C LEU A 318 8.44 -17.61 -15.06
N GLU A 319 7.71 -16.92 -14.19
CA GLU A 319 7.09 -15.63 -14.52
C GLU A 319 8.15 -14.56 -14.81
N HIS A 320 9.18 -14.45 -13.95
CA HIS A 320 10.30 -13.53 -14.18
C HIS A 320 11.07 -13.84 -15.47
N ARG A 321 11.31 -15.13 -15.75
CA ARG A 321 11.96 -15.56 -17.00
C ARG A 321 11.16 -15.16 -18.23
N ARG A 322 9.83 -15.37 -18.21
CA ARG A 322 8.94 -14.90 -19.28
C ARG A 322 8.94 -13.37 -19.37
N TRP A 323 8.95 -12.66 -18.24
CA TRP A 323 9.01 -11.21 -18.20
C TRP A 323 10.29 -10.67 -18.84
N ASN A 324 11.45 -11.23 -18.50
CA ASN A 324 12.73 -10.90 -19.13
C ASN A 324 12.69 -11.13 -20.66
N ALA A 325 12.19 -12.29 -21.09
CA ALA A 325 12.08 -12.62 -22.51
C ALA A 325 11.20 -11.60 -23.26
N TYR A 326 10.05 -11.26 -22.68
CA TYR A 326 9.14 -10.26 -23.22
C TYR A 326 9.81 -8.88 -23.31
N THR A 327 10.37 -8.39 -22.21
CA THR A 327 10.99 -7.05 -22.10
C THR A 327 12.19 -6.90 -23.05
N VAL A 328 12.98 -7.96 -23.24
CA VAL A 328 14.08 -8.00 -24.23
C VAL A 328 13.57 -7.83 -25.66
N THR A 329 12.47 -8.51 -26.02
CA THR A 329 11.85 -8.36 -27.36
C THR A 329 11.17 -7.01 -27.56
N ARG A 330 10.95 -6.24 -26.48
CA ARG A 330 10.52 -4.83 -26.51
C ARG A 330 11.69 -3.85 -26.61
N GLY A 331 12.92 -4.32 -26.83
CA GLY A 331 14.11 -3.49 -27.06
C GLY A 331 14.81 -3.02 -25.78
N PHE A 332 14.32 -3.39 -24.60
CA PHE A 332 14.93 -2.96 -23.34
C PHE A 332 16.25 -3.67 -23.06
N ARG A 333 17.14 -2.97 -22.34
CA ARG A 333 18.35 -3.54 -21.74
C ARG A 333 18.49 -3.14 -20.27
N ALA A 334 19.34 -3.88 -19.56
CA ALA A 334 19.76 -3.46 -18.22
C ALA A 334 20.62 -2.17 -18.32
N PRO A 335 20.42 -1.21 -17.40
CA PRO A 335 21.32 -0.07 -17.27
C PRO A 335 22.70 -0.48 -16.75
N THR A 336 23.72 0.28 -17.09
CA THR A 336 25.02 0.22 -16.41
C THR A 336 24.92 0.89 -15.03
N LEU A 337 25.86 0.59 -14.12
CA LEU A 337 25.88 1.24 -12.78
C LEU A 337 25.91 2.77 -12.85
N GLN A 338 26.63 3.33 -13.83
CA GLN A 338 26.68 4.77 -14.04
C GLN A 338 25.32 5.31 -14.52
N GLU A 339 24.66 4.63 -15.45
CA GLU A 339 23.31 4.99 -15.91
C GLU A 339 22.29 4.91 -14.77
N GLU A 340 22.38 3.91 -13.89
CA GLU A 340 21.52 3.82 -12.71
C GLU A 340 21.64 5.06 -11.82
N GLU A 341 22.86 5.47 -11.46
CA GLU A 341 23.07 6.62 -10.57
C GLU A 341 22.71 7.98 -11.20
N THR A 342 22.77 8.07 -12.53
CA THR A 342 22.64 9.35 -13.26
C THR A 342 21.28 9.55 -13.91
N LEU A 343 20.53 8.49 -14.24
CA LEU A 343 19.28 8.57 -15.01
C LEU A 343 18.05 8.09 -14.24
N LEU A 344 18.18 7.08 -13.37
CA LEU A 344 17.05 6.51 -12.67
C LEU A 344 16.62 7.37 -11.48
N TYR A 345 15.32 7.38 -11.18
CA TYR A 345 14.71 8.18 -10.10
C TYR A 345 14.96 9.69 -10.21
N ARG A 346 15.11 10.20 -11.43
CA ARG A 346 15.29 11.61 -11.77
C ARG A 346 14.41 11.98 -12.95
N ASP A 347 14.00 13.24 -13.04
CA ASP A 347 13.24 13.77 -14.19
C ASP A 347 12.00 12.93 -14.54
N GLY A 348 11.31 12.40 -13.52
CA GLY A 348 10.15 11.52 -13.68
C GLY A 348 10.44 10.04 -13.97
N ASN A 349 11.71 9.64 -14.12
CA ASN A 349 12.10 8.23 -14.24
C ASN A 349 11.94 7.48 -12.90
N THR A 350 11.84 6.15 -12.99
CA THR A 350 11.74 5.26 -11.82
C THR A 350 12.88 4.24 -11.84
N HIS A 351 12.62 2.95 -11.56
CA HIS A 351 13.54 1.84 -11.81
C HIS A 351 13.78 1.59 -13.31
N GLN A 352 13.14 2.37 -14.17
CA GLN A 352 13.25 2.35 -15.62
C GLN A 352 13.37 3.76 -16.20
N ASP A 353 14.07 3.86 -17.32
CA ASP A 353 14.05 5.01 -18.23
C ASP A 353 13.39 4.55 -19.53
N LYS A 354 12.17 5.05 -19.78
CA LYS A 354 11.36 4.67 -20.94
C LYS A 354 11.86 5.28 -22.24
N GLN A 355 12.54 6.43 -22.19
CA GLN A 355 13.06 7.10 -23.37
C GLN A 355 14.28 6.34 -23.94
N ARG A 356 15.13 5.81 -23.05
CA ARG A 356 16.34 5.06 -23.41
C ARG A 356 16.16 3.54 -23.36
N LEU A 357 14.95 3.07 -23.04
CA LEU A 357 14.58 1.66 -22.90
C LEU A 357 15.50 0.91 -21.91
N LEU A 358 15.68 1.49 -20.73
CA LEU A 358 16.45 0.91 -19.64
C LEU A 358 15.52 0.34 -18.58
N HIS A 359 15.79 -0.88 -18.10
CA HIS A 359 15.05 -1.48 -16.99
C HIS A 359 15.97 -2.18 -16.00
N MET A 360 15.97 -1.74 -14.74
CA MET A 360 16.87 -2.27 -13.71
C MET A 360 16.65 -3.77 -13.43
N CYS A 361 15.40 -4.24 -13.53
CA CYS A 361 15.04 -5.64 -13.25
C CYS A 361 15.44 -6.65 -14.34
N LEU A 362 16.06 -6.23 -15.44
CA LEU A 362 16.42 -7.11 -16.55
C LEU A 362 17.68 -7.96 -16.24
N CYS A 363 17.54 -8.85 -15.26
CA CYS A 363 18.58 -9.73 -14.70
C CYS A 363 17.98 -11.08 -14.29
N ASP A 364 18.79 -12.05 -13.87
CA ASP A 364 18.27 -13.36 -13.42
C ASP A 364 17.74 -13.31 -11.97
N CYS A 365 16.71 -14.10 -11.68
CA CYS A 365 16.15 -14.23 -10.33
C CYS A 365 16.62 -15.54 -9.65
N GLY A 366 16.47 -15.60 -8.33
CA GLY A 366 16.72 -16.81 -7.56
C GLY A 366 15.58 -17.83 -7.63
N GLU A 367 15.76 -18.98 -6.98
CA GLU A 367 14.72 -20.01 -6.79
C GLU A 367 13.83 -19.74 -5.56
N LYS A 368 13.98 -18.60 -4.89
CA LYS A 368 13.15 -18.13 -3.77
C LYS A 368 13.39 -16.64 -3.54
N ALA A 369 12.38 -15.93 -3.02
CA ALA A 369 12.55 -14.56 -2.54
C ALA A 369 13.44 -14.55 -1.29
N SER A 370 14.35 -13.57 -1.22
CA SER A 370 15.25 -13.39 -0.08
C SER A 370 14.89 -12.16 0.78
N LEU A 371 14.03 -11.28 0.26
CA LEU A 371 13.68 -9.95 0.77
C LEU A 371 12.24 -9.84 1.29
N ASP A 372 11.63 -10.94 1.76
CA ASP A 372 10.20 -11.04 2.12
C ASP A 372 9.72 -10.07 3.25
N ASN A 373 8.71 -10.45 4.03
CA ASN A 373 8.20 -9.73 5.19
C ASN A 373 9.27 -9.24 6.22
N GLU A 374 10.52 -9.67 6.14
CA GLU A 374 11.64 -9.13 6.93
C GLU A 374 12.61 -8.23 6.12
N PHE A 375 12.14 -7.56 5.07
CA PHE A 375 12.95 -6.71 4.17
C PHE A 375 14.00 -5.88 4.91
N ASP A 376 13.61 -5.04 5.87
CA ASP A 376 14.54 -4.13 6.58
C ASP A 376 15.59 -4.89 7.41
N TYR A 377 15.19 -6.02 8.00
CA TYR A 377 16.13 -6.87 8.75
C TYR A 377 17.14 -7.54 7.81
N GLN A 378 16.69 -8.08 6.68
CA GLN A 378 17.56 -8.70 5.67
C GLN A 378 18.47 -7.67 5.01
N TYR A 379 17.92 -6.50 4.66
CA TYR A 379 18.66 -5.34 4.15
C TYR A 379 19.79 -4.93 5.11
N ALA A 380 19.47 -4.71 6.38
CA ALA A 380 20.46 -4.36 7.40
C ALA A 380 21.51 -5.45 7.63
N LEU A 381 21.12 -6.73 7.55
CA LEU A 381 22.02 -7.87 7.65
C LEU A 381 23.03 -7.90 6.50
N TRP A 382 22.56 -7.63 5.29
CA TRP A 382 23.37 -7.65 4.06
C TRP A 382 24.33 -6.49 3.97
N LEU A 383 23.92 -5.29 4.37
CA LEU A 383 24.81 -4.14 4.53
C LEU A 383 25.96 -4.45 5.51
N LYS A 384 25.64 -5.09 6.65
CA LYS A 384 26.64 -5.40 7.70
C LYS A 384 27.58 -6.55 7.33
N LYS A 385 27.10 -7.57 6.62
CA LYS A 385 27.87 -8.82 6.39
C LYS A 385 28.64 -8.85 5.07
N LYS A 386 28.50 -7.86 4.19
CA LYS A 386 28.90 -7.90 2.76
C LYS A 386 28.24 -9.09 2.06
N CYS A 387 27.29 -8.83 1.15
CA CYS A 387 26.54 -9.88 0.46
C CYS A 387 27.44 -11.03 -0.02
N PRO A 388 27.15 -12.30 0.35
CA PRO A 388 27.78 -13.46 -0.26
C PRO A 388 27.77 -13.38 -1.79
N ALA A 389 28.73 -14.02 -2.48
CA ALA A 389 28.80 -13.94 -3.95
C ALA A 389 27.54 -14.50 -4.65
N ASN A 390 26.88 -15.50 -4.04
CA ASN A 390 25.76 -16.25 -4.64
C ASN A 390 24.41 -16.03 -3.94
N ASP A 391 24.36 -15.14 -2.94
CA ASP A 391 23.16 -14.83 -2.16
C ASP A 391 23.28 -13.36 -1.72
N PRO A 392 22.36 -12.47 -2.11
CA PRO A 392 21.09 -12.74 -2.78
C PRO A 392 21.20 -12.75 -4.33
N SER A 393 20.11 -13.07 -5.04
CA SER A 393 20.09 -13.22 -6.52
C SER A 393 20.36 -11.91 -7.25
N GLU A 394 20.51 -11.91 -8.59
CA GLU A 394 20.70 -10.64 -9.32
C GLU A 394 19.49 -9.71 -9.17
N LEU A 395 18.27 -10.25 -9.21
CA LEU A 395 17.04 -9.47 -8.98
C LEU A 395 16.96 -8.90 -7.55
N ASP A 396 17.24 -9.69 -6.51
CA ASP A 396 17.30 -9.18 -5.13
C ASP A 396 18.36 -8.07 -4.99
N ARG A 397 19.50 -8.17 -5.70
CA ARG A 397 20.52 -7.11 -5.73
C ARG A 397 20.03 -5.87 -6.48
N ALA A 398 19.18 -6.02 -7.49
CA ALA A 398 18.54 -4.88 -8.15
C ALA A 398 17.61 -4.16 -7.16
N SER A 399 16.79 -4.88 -6.38
CA SER A 399 15.98 -4.31 -5.30
C SER A 399 16.87 -3.55 -4.31
N LEU A 400 17.97 -4.17 -3.87
CA LEU A 400 18.94 -3.54 -2.96
C LEU A 400 19.52 -2.23 -3.51
N ARG A 401 19.96 -2.23 -4.78
CA ARG A 401 20.54 -1.04 -5.42
C ARG A 401 19.51 0.07 -5.60
N ALA A 402 18.26 -0.28 -5.93
CA ALA A 402 17.16 0.68 -5.98
C ALA A 402 16.95 1.36 -4.62
N HIS A 403 16.96 0.60 -3.53
CA HIS A 403 16.84 1.13 -2.17
C HIS A 403 18.01 2.03 -1.79
N GLN A 404 19.25 1.58 -2.00
CA GLN A 404 20.45 2.40 -1.72
C GLN A 404 20.45 3.71 -2.50
N LEU A 405 20.03 3.68 -3.77
CA LEU A 405 19.97 4.86 -4.61
C LEU A 405 18.89 5.83 -4.14
N THR A 406 17.68 5.33 -3.87
CA THR A 406 16.56 6.16 -3.39
C THR A 406 16.80 6.71 -1.98
N GLU A 407 17.45 5.95 -1.10
CA GLU A 407 17.92 6.40 0.22
C GLU A 407 18.88 7.60 0.07
N LYS A 408 19.98 7.42 -0.69
CA LYS A 408 20.97 8.48 -0.98
C LYS A 408 20.38 9.73 -1.64
N LEU A 409 19.37 9.56 -2.49
CA LEU A 409 18.66 10.68 -3.11
C LEU A 409 17.70 11.36 -2.13
N SER A 410 17.02 10.59 -1.28
CA SER A 410 16.10 11.11 -0.26
C SER A 410 16.78 11.94 0.83
N GLU A 411 18.04 11.62 1.18
CA GLU A 411 18.85 12.40 2.14
C GLU A 411 19.09 13.86 1.69
N LYS A 412 18.92 14.15 0.40
CA LYS A 412 19.12 15.48 -0.17
C LYS A 412 17.83 16.31 -0.20
N ILE A 413 16.70 15.71 0.19
CA ILE A 413 15.41 16.38 0.17
C ILE A 413 15.29 17.27 1.40
N ASP A 414 14.94 18.55 1.15
CA ASP A 414 14.66 19.52 2.20
C ASP A 414 13.18 19.41 2.60
N SER A 415 12.92 18.68 3.70
CA SER A 415 11.58 18.50 4.25
C SER A 415 10.93 19.84 4.64
N ASP A 416 11.71 20.80 5.11
CA ASP A 416 11.19 22.12 5.50
C ASP A 416 10.79 22.93 4.27
N ALA A 417 11.49 22.79 3.14
CA ALA A 417 11.05 23.38 1.88
C ALA A 417 9.72 22.81 1.40
N ILE A 418 9.51 21.49 1.54
CA ILE A 418 8.24 20.84 1.17
C ILE A 418 7.10 21.30 2.08
N LEU A 419 7.31 21.27 3.40
CA LEU A 419 6.28 21.67 4.37
C LEU A 419 5.89 23.14 4.23
N ARG A 420 6.82 24.01 3.81
CA ARG A 420 6.55 25.43 3.51
C ARG A 420 5.61 25.64 2.31
N ARG A 421 5.47 24.66 1.40
CA ARG A 421 4.52 24.73 0.27
C ARG A 421 3.07 24.47 0.68
N ILE A 422 2.84 23.90 1.86
CA ILE A 422 1.49 23.68 2.38
C ILE A 422 1.12 24.91 3.19
N VAL A 423 0.16 25.71 2.70
CA VAL A 423 -0.24 26.98 3.31
C VAL A 423 -1.56 26.79 4.06
N GLY A 424 -1.60 27.07 5.37
CA GLY A 424 -2.84 27.03 6.18
C GLY A 424 -2.92 25.90 7.22
N ASN A 425 -3.74 26.06 8.26
CA ASN A 425 -3.76 25.19 9.45
C ASN A 425 -5.11 24.47 9.67
N ASN A 426 -5.89 24.28 8.61
CA ASN A 426 -7.08 23.41 8.66
C ASN A 426 -6.69 21.94 8.91
N THR A 427 -7.69 21.11 9.17
CA THR A 427 -7.50 19.70 9.52
C THR A 427 -6.83 18.93 8.37
N GLU A 428 -7.21 19.19 7.13
CA GLU A 428 -6.74 18.52 5.91
C GLU A 428 -5.24 18.76 5.69
N TYR A 429 -4.80 20.02 5.75
CA TYR A 429 -3.39 20.41 5.62
C TYR A 429 -2.56 20.00 6.83
N SER A 430 -3.14 19.96 8.02
CA SER A 430 -2.47 19.43 9.21
C SER A 430 -2.22 17.93 9.08
N ASN A 431 -3.22 17.18 8.60
CA ASN A 431 -3.10 15.75 8.31
C ASN A 431 -2.06 15.49 7.19
N LEU A 432 -2.06 16.30 6.13
CA LEU A 432 -1.07 16.20 5.07
C LEU A 432 0.36 16.42 5.60
N ARG A 433 0.61 17.49 6.36
CA ARG A 433 1.94 17.74 6.95
C ARG A 433 2.40 16.58 7.83
N ARG A 434 1.50 16.03 8.66
CA ARG A 434 1.80 14.84 9.47
C ARG A 434 2.19 13.66 8.58
N SER A 435 1.39 13.37 7.55
CA SER A 435 1.66 12.26 6.64
C SER A 435 2.99 12.42 5.89
N ILE A 436 3.38 13.65 5.53
CA ILE A 436 4.68 13.96 4.93
C ILE A 436 5.81 13.71 5.92
N LEU A 437 5.67 14.13 7.17
CA LEU A 437 6.68 13.86 8.20
C LEU A 437 6.85 12.36 8.41
N LYS A 438 5.75 11.60 8.49
CA LYS A 438 5.78 10.13 8.55
C LYS A 438 6.47 9.52 7.33
N LEU A 439 6.19 10.05 6.14
CA LEU A 439 6.77 9.60 4.88
C LEU A 439 8.29 9.88 4.87
N VAL A 440 8.72 11.08 5.20
CA VAL A 440 10.14 11.45 5.26
C VAL A 440 10.90 10.63 6.30
N ASN A 441 10.27 10.37 7.46
CA ASN A 441 10.80 9.52 8.52
C ASN A 441 10.76 8.01 8.22
N ASP A 442 10.27 7.62 7.05
CA ASP A 442 10.24 6.21 6.61
C ASP A 442 9.38 5.31 7.53
N GLU A 443 8.27 5.83 8.04
CA GLU A 443 7.35 5.06 8.90
C GLU A 443 6.51 4.06 8.09
N ASP A 444 6.12 2.93 8.70
CA ASP A 444 5.25 1.92 8.08
C ASP A 444 3.91 2.53 7.62
N ASN A 445 3.39 2.07 6.46
CA ASN A 445 2.20 2.59 5.77
C ASN A 445 2.16 4.11 5.50
N SER A 446 3.23 4.85 5.77
CA SER A 446 3.28 6.30 5.58
C SER A 446 2.93 6.74 4.15
N LEU A 447 3.24 5.92 3.15
CA LEU A 447 2.87 6.17 1.75
C LEU A 447 1.36 6.19 1.52
N VAL A 448 0.64 5.20 2.09
CA VAL A 448 -0.82 5.12 1.96
C VAL A 448 -1.49 6.28 2.71
N LEU A 449 -1.01 6.56 3.92
CA LEU A 449 -1.49 7.70 4.71
C LEU A 449 -1.26 9.03 3.99
N TYR A 450 -0.10 9.18 3.37
CA TYR A 450 0.24 10.35 2.57
C TYR A 450 -0.69 10.51 1.38
N GLN A 451 -0.89 9.47 0.57
CA GLN A 451 -1.77 9.52 -0.59
C GLN A 451 -3.19 9.97 -0.21
N LYS A 452 -3.77 9.36 0.84
CA LYS A 452 -5.10 9.74 1.33
C LYS A 452 -5.16 11.18 1.83
N SER A 453 -4.15 11.61 2.60
CA SER A 453 -4.11 12.97 3.13
C SER A 453 -3.89 14.01 2.03
N PHE A 454 -3.12 13.64 1.00
CA PHE A 454 -2.87 14.47 -0.17
C PHE A 454 -4.12 14.65 -1.02
N GLU A 455 -4.86 13.57 -1.30
CA GLU A 455 -6.14 13.66 -2.03
C GLU A 455 -7.16 14.54 -1.29
N ALA A 456 -7.33 14.33 0.02
CA ALA A 456 -8.23 15.16 0.83
C ALA A 456 -7.80 16.64 0.86
N ALA A 457 -6.50 16.90 0.98
CA ALA A 457 -5.95 18.26 0.92
C ALA A 457 -6.13 18.88 -0.47
N LYS A 458 -6.00 18.10 -1.54
CA LYS A 458 -6.17 18.56 -2.92
C LYS A 458 -7.63 18.91 -3.22
N GLU A 459 -8.57 18.06 -2.82
CA GLU A 459 -10.02 18.33 -2.92
C GLU A 459 -10.40 19.60 -2.13
N TYR A 460 -9.83 19.78 -0.94
CA TYR A 460 -10.01 21.01 -0.17
C TYR A 460 -9.40 22.23 -0.89
N ALA A 461 -8.19 22.12 -1.43
CA ALA A 461 -7.50 23.19 -2.17
C ALA A 461 -8.27 23.61 -3.44
N GLU A 462 -8.88 22.65 -4.15
CA GLU A 462 -9.73 22.90 -5.32
C GLU A 462 -10.90 23.84 -5.01
N ASN A 463 -11.42 23.80 -3.78
CA ASN A 463 -12.47 24.70 -3.30
C ASN A 463 -11.96 26.09 -2.88
N ILE A 464 -10.64 26.28 -2.72
CA ILE A 464 -10.02 27.55 -2.36
C ILE A 464 -9.46 28.27 -3.58
N SER A 465 -8.43 27.70 -4.24
CA SER A 465 -7.78 28.32 -5.40
C SER A 465 -6.91 27.34 -6.19
N GLY A 466 -6.73 27.61 -7.49
CA GLY A 466 -5.82 26.83 -8.34
C GLY A 466 -4.33 26.97 -8.00
N GLU A 467 -3.93 28.07 -7.34
CA GLU A 467 -2.55 28.28 -6.88
C GLU A 467 -2.20 27.30 -5.74
N GLU A 468 -3.13 27.07 -4.80
CA GLU A 468 -2.91 26.08 -3.73
C GLU A 468 -2.79 24.65 -4.30
N VAL A 469 -3.60 24.30 -5.30
CA VAL A 469 -3.50 23.00 -5.98
C VAL A 469 -2.11 22.84 -6.64
N HIS A 470 -1.62 23.86 -7.32
CA HIS A 470 -0.29 23.84 -7.94
C HIS A 470 0.84 23.67 -6.89
N GLN A 471 0.75 24.36 -5.76
CA GLN A 471 1.73 24.22 -4.67
C GLN A 471 1.74 22.81 -4.06
N LEU A 472 0.57 22.17 -3.96
CA LEU A 472 0.46 20.78 -3.52
C LEU A 472 1.08 19.82 -4.56
N ASP A 473 0.82 20.02 -5.85
CA ASP A 473 1.38 19.18 -6.91
C ASP A 473 2.92 19.28 -6.97
N GLU A 474 3.48 20.48 -6.80
CA GLU A 474 4.94 20.66 -6.66
C GLU A 474 5.48 19.93 -5.42
N ALA A 475 4.77 19.97 -4.29
CA ALA A 475 5.17 19.26 -3.07
C ALA A 475 5.16 17.72 -3.27
N ASP A 476 4.17 17.19 -3.99
CA ASP A 476 4.09 15.75 -4.33
C ASP A 476 5.23 15.32 -5.27
N GLU A 477 5.59 16.15 -6.24
CA GLU A 477 6.69 15.89 -7.16
C GLU A 477 8.04 15.83 -6.41
N MET A 478 8.26 16.77 -5.48
CA MET A 478 9.44 16.79 -4.61
C MET A 478 9.56 15.54 -3.74
N LEU A 479 8.45 14.89 -3.39
CA LEU A 479 8.40 13.67 -2.59
C LEU A 479 8.54 12.37 -3.41
N SER A 480 8.60 12.44 -4.73
CA SER A 480 8.64 11.27 -5.63
C SER A 480 9.66 10.19 -5.23
N VAL A 481 10.90 10.58 -4.93
CA VAL A 481 11.95 9.65 -4.50
C VAL A 481 11.66 9.05 -3.12
N VAL A 482 11.10 9.84 -2.19
CA VAL A 482 10.72 9.35 -0.85
C VAL A 482 9.61 8.31 -0.97
N LYS A 483 8.60 8.57 -1.80
CA LYS A 483 7.50 7.63 -2.06
C LYS A 483 8.04 6.28 -2.54
N ILE A 484 9.02 6.29 -3.45
CA ILE A 484 9.62 5.07 -3.98
C ILE A 484 10.47 4.34 -2.91
N ARG A 485 11.25 5.08 -2.11
CA ARG A 485 12.03 4.51 -0.99
C ARG A 485 11.11 3.78 0.00
N ASN A 486 10.03 4.44 0.41
CA ASN A 486 9.07 3.92 1.39
C ASN A 486 8.19 2.80 0.82
N ALA A 487 8.04 2.71 -0.51
CA ALA A 487 7.31 1.61 -1.14
C ALA A 487 7.98 0.24 -0.92
N ARG A 488 9.22 0.19 -0.39
CA ARG A 488 9.96 -1.06 -0.07
C ARG A 488 9.90 -2.07 -1.23
N MET A 489 10.15 -1.56 -2.44
CA MET A 489 9.93 -2.31 -3.67
C MET A 489 10.89 -3.50 -3.76
N ASP A 490 10.40 -4.66 -3.35
CA ASP A 490 10.95 -5.95 -3.74
C ASP A 490 10.42 -6.31 -5.13
N PHE A 491 11.29 -6.23 -6.13
CA PHE A 491 10.95 -6.57 -7.50
C PHE A 491 10.53 -8.04 -7.66
N PHE A 492 11.07 -8.97 -6.85
CA PHE A 492 10.67 -10.38 -6.90
C PHE A 492 9.22 -10.56 -6.43
N SER A 493 8.76 -9.73 -5.48
CA SER A 493 7.39 -9.77 -4.97
C SER A 493 6.31 -9.38 -5.99
N LEU A 494 6.70 -8.75 -7.12
CA LEU A 494 5.79 -8.46 -8.24
C LEU A 494 5.47 -9.75 -9.01
N ASP A 495 6.46 -10.61 -9.22
CA ASP A 495 6.25 -11.93 -9.83
C ASP A 495 5.45 -12.85 -8.91
N GLU A 496 5.71 -12.79 -7.60
CA GLU A 496 4.88 -13.48 -6.60
C GLU A 496 3.41 -13.04 -6.71
N GLN A 497 3.13 -11.73 -6.72
CA GLN A 497 1.78 -11.20 -6.87
C GLN A 497 1.08 -11.78 -8.11
N LEU A 498 1.75 -11.79 -9.26
CA LEU A 498 1.16 -12.31 -10.49
C LEU A 498 0.82 -13.79 -10.39
N VAL A 499 1.70 -14.60 -9.77
CA VAL A 499 1.46 -16.04 -9.57
C VAL A 499 0.37 -16.30 -8.52
N GLU A 500 0.41 -15.61 -7.38
CA GLU A 500 -0.57 -15.74 -6.30
C GLU A 500 -1.98 -15.34 -6.76
N MET A 501 -2.08 -14.37 -7.67
CA MET A 501 -3.35 -13.87 -8.22
C MET A 501 -3.85 -14.63 -9.44
N LEU A 502 -3.12 -15.63 -9.97
CA LEU A 502 -3.58 -16.46 -11.10
C LEU A 502 -4.96 -17.09 -10.88
N PRO A 503 -5.28 -17.66 -9.70
CA PRO A 503 -6.64 -18.12 -9.44
C PRO A 503 -7.65 -16.99 -9.58
N PHE A 504 -7.40 -15.84 -8.96
CA PHE A 504 -8.26 -14.66 -9.00
C PHE A 504 -8.56 -14.20 -10.43
N VAL A 505 -7.54 -13.97 -11.25
CA VAL A 505 -7.74 -13.41 -12.60
C VAL A 505 -8.54 -14.35 -13.52
N LEU A 506 -8.41 -15.67 -13.31
CA LEU A 506 -9.16 -16.68 -14.06
C LEU A 506 -10.65 -16.67 -13.70
N TRP A 507 -11.02 -16.53 -12.42
CA TRP A 507 -12.41 -16.61 -12.00
C TRP A 507 -13.13 -15.27 -11.90
N TYR A 508 -12.42 -14.15 -11.71
CA TYR A 508 -13.02 -12.85 -11.43
C TYR A 508 -13.85 -12.29 -12.60
N GLY A 509 -15.11 -11.96 -12.34
CA GLY A 509 -16.09 -11.57 -13.37
C GLY A 509 -16.94 -12.73 -13.89
N ASN A 510 -16.54 -13.98 -13.64
CA ASN A 510 -17.31 -15.19 -13.96
C ASN A 510 -17.86 -15.89 -12.71
N LYS A 511 -17.18 -15.77 -11.57
CA LYS A 511 -17.48 -16.44 -10.29
C LYS A 511 -17.35 -15.48 -9.12
N TYR A 512 -17.97 -15.82 -7.98
CA TYR A 512 -17.83 -15.13 -6.68
C TYR A 512 -18.17 -13.64 -6.72
N GLY A 513 -18.98 -13.20 -7.69
CA GLY A 513 -19.40 -11.80 -7.82
C GLY A 513 -20.31 -11.33 -6.66
N THR A 514 -20.92 -12.26 -5.94
CA THR A 514 -21.78 -11.98 -4.78
C THR A 514 -21.26 -12.66 -3.52
N VAL A 515 -21.12 -11.89 -2.45
CA VAL A 515 -20.85 -12.37 -1.10
C VAL A 515 -22.06 -12.09 -0.22
N ILE A 516 -22.58 -13.12 0.45
CA ILE A 516 -23.62 -12.98 1.47
C ILE A 516 -22.97 -13.07 2.85
N THR A 517 -23.17 -12.05 3.67
CA THR A 517 -22.65 -11.94 5.03
C THR A 517 -23.78 -12.00 6.03
N ILE A 518 -23.69 -12.93 6.98
CA ILE A 518 -24.62 -12.99 8.13
C ILE A 518 -24.05 -12.10 9.23
N SER A 519 -24.77 -11.05 9.63
CA SER A 519 -24.26 -9.96 10.49
C SER A 519 -25.10 -9.76 11.77
N ASP A 520 -24.43 -9.35 12.86
CA ASP A 520 -25.08 -8.89 14.11
C ASP A 520 -24.99 -7.36 14.26
N GLY A 521 -24.87 -6.64 13.14
CA GLY A 521 -24.77 -5.19 13.08
C GLY A 521 -23.44 -4.69 13.63
N MET A 522 -23.48 -3.64 14.45
CA MET A 522 -22.27 -2.95 14.95
C MET A 522 -21.25 -3.84 15.67
N SER A 523 -21.72 -4.95 16.25
CA SER A 523 -20.85 -5.89 16.99
C SER A 523 -19.97 -6.77 16.09
N THR A 524 -20.25 -6.82 14.78
CA THR A 524 -19.49 -7.63 13.81
C THR A 524 -19.01 -6.85 12.59
N THR A 525 -19.23 -5.52 12.52
CA THR A 525 -18.97 -4.69 11.32
C THR A 525 -17.59 -4.91 10.72
N MET A 526 -16.55 -5.04 11.54
CA MET A 526 -15.19 -5.30 11.07
C MET A 526 -15.09 -6.61 10.29
N HIS A 527 -15.61 -7.70 10.85
CA HIS A 527 -15.57 -9.03 10.20
C HIS A 527 -16.52 -9.12 9.00
N ASP A 528 -17.61 -8.36 9.02
CA ASP A 528 -18.65 -8.38 7.99
C ASP A 528 -18.09 -7.94 6.62
N VAL A 529 -17.15 -6.99 6.62
CA VAL A 529 -16.58 -6.41 5.39
C VAL A 529 -15.38 -7.17 4.83
N ILE A 530 -14.70 -8.01 5.62
CA ILE A 530 -13.43 -8.62 5.20
C ILE A 530 -13.60 -9.49 3.96
N ILE A 531 -14.45 -10.52 4.01
CA ILE A 531 -14.61 -11.44 2.87
C ILE A 531 -15.12 -10.71 1.61
N PRO A 532 -16.14 -9.83 1.66
CA PRO A 532 -16.49 -8.98 0.53
C PRO A 532 -15.30 -8.23 -0.07
N THR A 533 -14.47 -7.61 0.79
CA THR A 533 -13.28 -6.86 0.36
C THR A 533 -12.22 -7.75 -0.28
N LEU A 534 -11.90 -8.91 0.32
CA LEU A 534 -10.86 -9.81 -0.20
C LEU A 534 -11.23 -10.36 -1.58
N PHE A 535 -12.50 -10.71 -1.79
CA PHE A 535 -13.00 -11.23 -3.07
C PHE A 535 -13.27 -10.14 -4.12
N CYS A 536 -13.17 -8.85 -3.76
CA CYS A 536 -13.59 -7.74 -4.62
C CYS A 536 -15.03 -7.93 -5.13
N ALA A 537 -15.94 -8.35 -4.25
CA ALA A 537 -17.30 -8.71 -4.64
C ALA A 537 -18.03 -7.53 -5.30
N GLN A 538 -18.78 -7.78 -6.38
CA GLN A 538 -19.63 -6.74 -6.99
C GLN A 538 -20.81 -6.42 -6.08
N ASN A 539 -21.38 -7.45 -5.45
CA ASN A 539 -22.50 -7.34 -4.52
C ASN A 539 -22.12 -7.92 -3.16
N ALA A 540 -22.40 -7.18 -2.09
CA ALA A 540 -22.27 -7.64 -0.72
C ALA A 540 -23.63 -7.57 -0.02
N VAL A 541 -24.22 -8.72 0.32
CA VAL A 541 -25.55 -8.80 0.92
C VAL A 541 -25.43 -9.10 2.41
N PHE A 542 -25.78 -8.14 3.25
CA PHE A 542 -25.73 -8.24 4.71
C PHE A 542 -27.10 -8.62 5.26
N ILE A 543 -27.17 -9.78 5.92
CA ILE A 543 -28.41 -10.35 6.44
C ILE A 543 -28.32 -10.41 7.97
N GLY A 544 -29.33 -9.90 8.67
CA GLY A 544 -29.42 -10.07 10.11
C GLY A 544 -30.49 -9.21 10.76
N LYS A 545 -30.70 -9.37 12.07
CA LYS A 545 -31.70 -8.57 12.79
C LYS A 545 -31.28 -7.11 12.97
N ALA A 546 -29.99 -6.86 13.22
CA ALA A 546 -29.46 -5.53 13.54
C ALA A 546 -28.97 -4.73 12.31
N VAL A 547 -29.03 -5.32 11.11
CA VAL A 547 -28.52 -4.68 9.88
C VAL A 547 -29.42 -3.54 9.37
N SER A 548 -30.62 -3.39 9.92
CA SER A 548 -31.50 -2.24 9.66
C SER A 548 -31.03 -0.96 10.34
N SER A 549 -30.01 -1.02 11.21
CA SER A 549 -29.45 0.15 11.87
C SER A 549 -28.82 1.09 10.85
N ARG A 550 -29.26 2.36 10.84
CA ARG A 550 -28.70 3.41 9.97
C ARG A 550 -27.18 3.57 10.17
N LYS A 551 -26.73 3.60 11.44
CA LYS A 551 -25.31 3.69 11.80
C LYS A 551 -24.48 2.55 11.20
N TYR A 552 -25.03 1.33 11.20
CA TYR A 552 -24.36 0.17 10.61
C TYR A 552 -24.28 0.30 9.08
N GLN A 553 -25.40 0.65 8.43
CA GLN A 553 -25.48 0.80 6.98
C GLN A 553 -24.55 1.88 6.45
N GLU A 554 -24.50 3.03 7.12
CA GLU A 554 -23.58 4.13 6.79
C GLU A 554 -22.12 3.69 6.97
N ALA A 555 -21.77 3.06 8.10
CA ALA A 555 -20.39 2.59 8.34
C ALA A 555 -19.89 1.62 7.24
N ILE A 556 -20.72 0.65 6.86
CA ILE A 556 -20.41 -0.31 5.79
C ILE A 556 -20.33 0.39 4.42
N SER A 557 -21.28 1.27 4.12
CA SER A 557 -21.35 1.93 2.80
C SER A 557 -20.17 2.87 2.60
N THR A 558 -19.87 3.73 3.57
CA THR A 558 -18.73 4.65 3.47
C THR A 558 -17.40 3.90 3.44
N TYR A 559 -17.29 2.76 4.13
CA TYR A 559 -16.10 1.90 4.02
C TYR A 559 -15.88 1.43 2.59
N PHE A 560 -16.89 0.87 1.91
CA PHE A 560 -16.73 0.39 0.53
C PHE A 560 -16.55 1.52 -0.47
N GLU A 561 -17.20 2.67 -0.26
CA GLU A 561 -16.96 3.88 -1.04
C GLU A 561 -15.49 4.32 -0.94
N SER A 562 -14.93 4.35 0.27
CA SER A 562 -13.51 4.70 0.50
C SER A 562 -12.52 3.68 -0.09
N ARG A 563 -12.99 2.47 -0.41
CA ARG A 563 -12.25 1.39 -1.08
C ARG A 563 -12.43 1.41 -2.60
N GLY A 564 -12.68 2.59 -3.15
CA GLY A 564 -12.91 2.80 -4.56
C GLY A 564 -14.33 2.45 -5.02
N GLY A 565 -15.30 2.21 -4.14
CA GLY A 565 -16.70 1.99 -4.54
C GLY A 565 -16.91 0.78 -5.45
N ASN A 566 -16.05 -0.24 -5.34
CA ASN A 566 -16.11 -1.45 -6.17
C ASN A 566 -17.28 -2.39 -5.80
N ILE A 567 -17.84 -2.21 -4.59
CA ILE A 567 -18.76 -3.16 -3.95
C ILE A 567 -20.07 -2.43 -3.67
N THR A 568 -21.19 -3.01 -4.10
CA THR A 568 -22.53 -2.50 -3.79
C THR A 568 -23.10 -3.24 -2.57
N PRO A 569 -23.20 -2.59 -1.39
CA PRO A 569 -23.81 -3.19 -0.21
C PRO A 569 -25.34 -3.25 -0.32
N GLN A 570 -25.94 -4.33 0.18
CA GLN A 570 -27.39 -4.50 0.32
C GLN A 570 -27.70 -5.03 1.71
N PHE A 571 -28.79 -4.56 2.32
CA PHE A 571 -29.11 -4.88 3.71
C PHE A 571 -30.49 -5.53 3.80
N ILE A 572 -30.57 -6.72 4.39
CA ILE A 572 -31.80 -7.50 4.57
C ILE A 572 -32.03 -7.75 6.06
N ALA A 573 -33.02 -7.04 6.59
CA ALA A 573 -33.39 -7.15 7.99
C ALA A 573 -34.28 -8.38 8.23
N LEU A 574 -33.87 -9.23 9.16
CA LEU A 574 -34.67 -10.39 9.57
C LEU A 574 -35.51 -10.11 10.82
N SER A 575 -36.70 -10.72 10.90
CA SER A 575 -37.54 -10.69 12.09
C SER A 575 -36.91 -11.41 13.29
N SER A 576 -36.18 -12.49 13.02
CA SER A 576 -35.53 -13.37 13.99
C SER A 576 -34.29 -14.02 13.36
N MET A 577 -33.40 -14.53 14.22
CA MET A 577 -32.14 -15.19 13.82
C MET A 577 -32.20 -16.72 14.04
N ASP A 578 -33.40 -17.31 14.06
CA ASP A 578 -33.57 -18.76 14.11
C ASP A 578 -33.21 -19.42 12.78
N MET A 579 -32.94 -20.73 12.83
CA MET A 579 -32.40 -21.49 11.70
C MET A 579 -33.29 -21.44 10.47
N ASP A 580 -34.62 -21.58 10.61
CA ASP A 580 -35.54 -21.62 9.47
C ASP A 580 -35.64 -20.24 8.80
N THR A 581 -35.78 -19.17 9.57
CA THR A 581 -35.83 -17.80 9.04
C THR A 581 -34.55 -17.43 8.28
N VAL A 582 -33.38 -17.79 8.83
CA VAL A 582 -32.09 -17.55 8.17
C VAL A 582 -31.97 -18.39 6.91
N TYR A 583 -32.37 -19.67 6.97
CA TYR A 583 -32.33 -20.59 5.83
C TYR A 583 -33.20 -20.10 4.67
N GLU A 584 -34.46 -19.74 4.93
CA GLU A 584 -35.41 -19.25 3.91
C GLU A 584 -34.89 -17.97 3.24
N CYS A 585 -34.37 -17.02 4.01
CA CYS A 585 -33.80 -15.79 3.45
C CYS A 585 -32.55 -16.07 2.59
N LEU A 586 -31.64 -16.91 3.07
CA LEU A 586 -30.46 -17.30 2.30
C LEU A 586 -30.86 -18.01 1.01
N GLU A 587 -31.82 -18.92 1.05
CA GLU A 587 -32.37 -19.61 -0.11
C GLU A 587 -32.93 -18.64 -1.15
N GLU A 588 -33.71 -17.65 -0.73
CA GLU A 588 -34.21 -16.59 -1.61
C GLU A 588 -33.07 -15.83 -2.30
N GLN A 589 -32.02 -15.46 -1.55
CA GLN A 589 -30.88 -14.76 -2.13
C GLN A 589 -30.07 -15.65 -3.09
N ILE A 590 -29.93 -16.93 -2.78
CA ILE A 590 -29.28 -17.91 -3.65
C ILE A 590 -30.07 -18.07 -4.95
N GLU A 591 -31.40 -18.09 -4.91
CA GLU A 591 -32.23 -18.14 -6.11
C GLU A 591 -32.12 -16.84 -6.92
N LYS A 592 -32.13 -15.68 -6.25
CA LYS A 592 -32.00 -14.36 -6.89
C LYS A 592 -30.68 -14.18 -7.64
N TYR A 593 -29.56 -14.54 -7.00
CA TYR A 593 -28.21 -14.34 -7.57
C TYR A 593 -27.69 -15.54 -8.35
N GLY A 594 -28.39 -16.67 -8.28
CA GLY A 594 -27.97 -17.94 -8.83
C GLY A 594 -27.20 -18.79 -7.82
N HIS A 595 -27.47 -20.08 -7.89
CA HIS A 595 -26.87 -21.10 -7.02
C HIS A 595 -25.39 -21.42 -7.27
N HIS A 596 -24.78 -20.90 -8.34
CA HIS A 596 -23.39 -21.22 -8.69
C HIS A 596 -22.43 -20.12 -8.26
N ASP A 597 -21.31 -20.54 -7.67
CA ASP A 597 -20.16 -19.68 -7.40
C ASP A 597 -20.49 -18.48 -6.48
N LEU A 598 -21.42 -18.67 -5.54
CA LEU A 598 -21.72 -17.71 -4.48
C LEU A 598 -20.85 -17.99 -3.24
N ILE A 599 -20.47 -16.91 -2.54
CA ILE A 599 -19.74 -17.00 -1.26
C ILE A 599 -20.65 -16.62 -0.10
N ILE A 600 -20.68 -17.46 0.93
CA ILE A 600 -21.27 -17.14 2.24
C ILE A 600 -20.13 -16.85 3.22
N ASN A 601 -20.10 -15.64 3.78
CA ASN A 601 -19.19 -15.23 4.83
C ASN A 601 -19.74 -15.65 6.21
N CYS A 602 -19.10 -16.65 6.80
CA CYS A 602 -19.38 -17.15 8.14
C CYS A 602 -18.58 -16.35 9.18
N VAL A 603 -19.16 -15.25 9.64
CA VAL A 603 -18.56 -14.34 10.63
C VAL A 603 -18.34 -15.06 11.97
N PRO A 604 -17.22 -14.84 12.69
CA PRO A 604 -17.01 -15.39 14.04
C PRO A 604 -18.13 -15.01 15.02
N ASN A 605 -18.38 -15.85 16.04
CA ASN A 605 -19.39 -15.67 17.10
C ASN A 605 -20.87 -15.82 16.71
N LYS A 606 -21.19 -16.50 15.60
CA LYS A 606 -22.59 -16.82 15.29
C LYS A 606 -23.17 -17.87 16.25
N GLY A 607 -24.42 -17.64 16.64
CA GLY A 607 -25.24 -18.66 17.30
C GLY A 607 -25.36 -19.91 16.42
N TYR A 608 -25.61 -21.06 17.05
CA TYR A 608 -25.65 -22.36 16.38
C TYR A 608 -26.60 -22.39 15.16
N ASP A 609 -27.68 -21.59 15.18
CA ASP A 609 -28.70 -21.54 14.14
C ASP A 609 -28.19 -21.10 12.75
N ALA A 610 -27.40 -20.04 12.67
CA ALA A 610 -26.87 -19.56 11.39
C ALA A 610 -25.92 -20.58 10.75
N VAL A 611 -25.10 -21.25 11.57
CA VAL A 611 -24.19 -22.31 11.11
C VAL A 611 -24.99 -23.52 10.61
N LEU A 612 -26.06 -23.90 11.31
CA LEU A 612 -26.95 -24.97 10.89
C LEU A 612 -27.67 -24.65 9.56
N ALA A 613 -28.16 -23.42 9.39
CA ALA A 613 -28.79 -22.96 8.16
C ALA A 613 -27.83 -23.04 6.97
N VAL A 614 -26.59 -22.54 7.13
CA VAL A 614 -25.55 -22.64 6.09
C VAL A 614 -25.20 -24.10 5.80
N GLY A 615 -25.09 -24.95 6.82
CA GLY A 615 -24.86 -26.39 6.64
C GLY A 615 -25.93 -27.06 5.79
N ARG A 616 -27.22 -26.78 6.08
CA ARG A 616 -28.37 -27.28 5.33
C ARG A 616 -28.37 -26.81 3.86
N LEU A 617 -27.93 -25.58 3.60
CA LEU A 617 -27.80 -25.05 2.23
C LEU A 617 -26.66 -25.72 1.45
N ILE A 618 -25.51 -25.93 2.07
CA ILE A 618 -24.39 -26.64 1.45
C ILE A 618 -24.79 -28.07 1.07
N GLU A 619 -25.59 -28.74 1.91
CA GLU A 619 -26.13 -30.07 1.61
C GLU A 619 -27.11 -30.03 0.43
N LYS A 620 -27.99 -29.01 0.35
CA LYS A 620 -28.94 -28.85 -0.77
C LYS A 620 -28.27 -28.51 -2.10
N TYR A 621 -27.21 -27.69 -2.08
CA TYR A 621 -26.51 -27.19 -3.27
C TYR A 621 -25.02 -27.57 -3.28
N PRO A 622 -24.69 -28.87 -3.37
CA PRO A 622 -23.32 -29.33 -3.26
C PRO A 622 -22.47 -28.78 -4.40
N ARG A 623 -21.30 -28.21 -4.07
CA ARG A 623 -20.33 -27.61 -5.01
C ARG A 623 -20.82 -26.36 -5.74
N ALA A 624 -22.02 -25.86 -5.43
CA ALA A 624 -22.57 -24.67 -6.06
C ALA A 624 -22.40 -23.44 -5.12
N ILE A 625 -22.56 -23.64 -3.81
CA ILE A 625 -22.35 -22.62 -2.78
C ILE A 625 -21.04 -22.89 -2.03
N ASN A 626 -20.34 -21.81 -1.67
CA ASN A 626 -19.14 -21.91 -0.87
C ASN A 626 -19.27 -21.11 0.42
N ALA A 627 -18.99 -21.74 1.55
CA ALA A 627 -18.89 -21.07 2.85
C ALA A 627 -17.42 -20.86 3.23
N VAL A 628 -17.09 -19.64 3.63
CA VAL A 628 -15.75 -19.24 4.05
C VAL A 628 -15.80 -18.40 5.33
N GLN A 629 -14.69 -18.32 6.05
CA GLN A 629 -14.51 -17.45 7.20
C GLN A 629 -13.09 -16.88 7.17
N TYR A 630 -12.94 -15.61 7.52
CA TYR A 630 -11.61 -15.05 7.78
C TYR A 630 -11.20 -15.27 9.23
N LEU A 631 -9.95 -15.70 9.44
CA LEU A 631 -9.33 -15.72 10.77
C LEU A 631 -8.00 -14.95 10.75
N PRO A 632 -7.74 -14.06 11.74
CA PRO A 632 -6.58 -13.18 11.81
C PRO A 632 -5.23 -13.81 11.41
N GLU A 633 -4.93 -15.01 11.91
CA GLU A 633 -3.64 -15.68 11.69
C GLU A 633 -3.65 -16.74 10.57
N LYS A 634 -4.84 -17.09 10.06
CA LYS A 634 -5.00 -18.20 9.10
C LYS A 634 -5.51 -17.75 7.73
N GLY A 635 -5.86 -16.48 7.58
CA GLY A 635 -6.48 -15.94 6.37
C GLY A 635 -7.86 -16.54 6.13
N ILE A 636 -8.21 -16.71 4.85
CA ILE A 636 -9.48 -17.33 4.44
C ILE A 636 -9.46 -18.83 4.71
N LEU A 637 -10.40 -19.30 5.53
CA LEU A 637 -10.74 -20.70 5.73
C LEU A 637 -11.99 -21.06 4.93
N SER A 638 -11.89 -22.12 4.11
CA SER A 638 -13.04 -22.66 3.38
C SER A 638 -13.62 -23.91 4.08
N PHE A 639 -14.93 -23.89 4.28
CA PHE A 639 -15.70 -25.05 4.76
C PHE A 639 -16.24 -25.91 3.61
N SER A 640 -16.02 -25.47 2.38
CA SER A 640 -16.57 -26.08 1.15
C SER A 640 -15.74 -27.25 0.65
N ALA A 641 -16.14 -27.86 -0.48
CA ALA A 641 -15.39 -28.94 -1.12
C ALA A 641 -14.01 -28.49 -1.62
N ASP A 642 -13.93 -27.30 -2.24
CA ASP A 642 -12.66 -26.64 -2.51
C ASP A 642 -12.15 -25.99 -1.22
N LYS A 643 -11.01 -26.47 -0.71
CA LYS A 643 -10.39 -25.96 0.53
C LYS A 643 -9.54 -24.71 0.33
N ASN A 644 -9.25 -24.33 -0.92
CA ASN A 644 -8.33 -23.24 -1.27
C ASN A 644 -9.06 -22.09 -2.01
N ILE A 645 -10.34 -21.88 -1.69
CA ILE A 645 -11.10 -20.74 -2.20
C ILE A 645 -10.49 -19.46 -1.64
N GLY A 646 -10.29 -18.46 -2.51
CA GLY A 646 -9.71 -17.18 -2.12
C GLY A 646 -8.21 -17.22 -1.83
N VAL A 647 -7.51 -18.32 -2.13
CA VAL A 647 -6.05 -18.37 -1.99
C VAL A 647 -5.39 -17.24 -2.80
N GLY A 648 -4.40 -16.58 -2.19
CA GLY A 648 -3.71 -15.43 -2.77
C GLY A 648 -4.37 -14.07 -2.50
N LEU A 649 -5.58 -14.03 -1.92
CA LEU A 649 -6.30 -12.78 -1.64
C LEU A 649 -6.00 -12.17 -0.27
N ASP A 650 -5.29 -12.87 0.62
CA ASP A 650 -5.05 -12.47 2.02
C ASP A 650 -4.04 -11.31 2.18
N ASN A 651 -3.79 -10.54 1.12
CA ASN A 651 -2.79 -9.47 1.08
C ASN A 651 -3.35 -8.08 1.42
N LYS A 652 -4.64 -7.96 1.79
CA LYS A 652 -5.27 -6.67 2.08
C LYS A 652 -5.16 -6.27 3.56
N ASN A 653 -5.01 -4.98 3.84
CA ASN A 653 -4.97 -4.42 5.20
C ASN A 653 -6.06 -3.37 5.45
N PHE A 654 -6.33 -3.06 6.72
CA PHE A 654 -7.05 -1.84 7.13
C PHE A 654 -6.05 -0.69 7.32
N SER A 655 -6.51 0.55 7.09
CA SER A 655 -5.91 1.75 7.69
C SER A 655 -6.61 2.07 9.03
N LEU A 656 -5.95 2.81 9.92
CA LEU A 656 -6.56 3.17 11.21
C LEU A 656 -7.91 3.88 11.03
N SER A 657 -7.95 4.82 10.08
CA SER A 657 -9.16 5.60 9.81
C SER A 657 -10.35 4.73 9.39
N GLU A 658 -10.14 3.75 8.50
CA GLU A 658 -11.19 2.81 8.07
C GLU A 658 -11.67 1.96 9.23
N TYR A 659 -10.73 1.45 10.03
CA TYR A 659 -11.03 0.60 11.17
C TYR A 659 -11.87 1.33 12.23
N ILE A 660 -11.47 2.55 12.62
CA ILE A 660 -12.20 3.37 13.59
C ILE A 660 -13.57 3.79 13.04
N GLN A 661 -13.65 4.14 11.76
CA GLN A 661 -14.89 4.50 11.10
C GLN A 661 -15.90 3.33 11.04
N LEU A 662 -15.45 2.10 10.77
CA LEU A 662 -16.30 0.91 10.79
C LEU A 662 -16.94 0.67 12.16
N MET A 663 -16.26 1.08 13.23
CA MET A 663 -16.80 1.00 14.58
C MET A 663 -17.78 2.14 14.89
N GLY A 664 -17.87 3.16 14.02
CA GLY A 664 -18.71 4.34 14.21
C GLY A 664 -18.04 5.45 15.01
N GLY A 665 -16.70 5.44 15.07
CA GLY A 665 -15.88 6.48 15.68
C GLY A 665 -15.18 7.38 14.65
N ARG A 666 -14.62 8.49 15.11
CA ARG A 666 -13.71 9.34 14.32
C ARG A 666 -12.41 9.60 15.09
N VAL A 667 -11.31 9.73 14.37
CA VAL A 667 -10.00 10.09 14.95
C VAL A 667 -9.93 11.62 15.08
N GLU A 668 -9.81 12.14 16.30
CA GLU A 668 -9.73 13.60 16.55
C GLU A 668 -8.28 14.16 16.57
N ASN A 669 -7.26 13.29 16.54
CA ASN A 669 -5.81 13.54 16.58
C ASN A 669 -5.24 14.21 17.84
N GLU A 670 -4.03 13.83 18.26
CA GLU A 670 -3.14 14.64 19.11
C GLU A 670 -1.68 14.19 19.02
N TYR A 671 -0.84 14.93 18.28
CA TYR A 671 0.59 15.28 18.52
C TYR A 671 1.04 16.20 17.37
N ASP A 672 1.38 17.46 17.65
CA ASP A 672 1.76 18.46 16.63
C ASP A 672 3.16 18.26 16.02
N LYS A 673 3.98 17.34 16.57
CA LYS A 673 5.32 17.03 16.07
C LYS A 673 5.64 15.54 16.19
N LEU A 674 6.05 14.95 15.07
CA LEU A 674 6.73 13.65 15.04
C LEU A 674 8.22 13.89 15.21
N TYR A 675 8.86 13.18 16.13
CA TYR A 675 10.32 13.22 16.34
C TYR A 675 11.04 12.51 15.18
N ASP A 676 12.29 12.89 14.89
CA ASP A 676 13.11 12.06 14.00
C ASP A 676 13.59 10.79 14.73
N THR A 677 14.08 9.79 13.99
CA THR A 677 14.55 8.52 14.58
C THR A 677 15.63 8.71 15.65
N ARG A 678 16.54 9.68 15.48
CA ARG A 678 17.61 9.94 16.47
C ARG A 678 17.05 10.54 17.75
N GLU A 679 16.04 11.39 17.63
CA GLU A 679 15.33 11.95 18.77
C GLU A 679 14.55 10.88 19.54
N TYR A 680 13.87 9.95 18.84
CA TYR A 680 13.22 8.79 19.47
C TYR A 680 14.23 7.91 20.23
N GLU A 681 15.35 7.55 19.60
CA GLU A 681 16.42 6.78 20.24
C GLU A 681 16.95 7.50 21.49
N SER A 682 17.18 8.80 21.39
CA SER A 682 17.64 9.62 22.52
C SER A 682 16.63 9.66 23.67
N LEU A 683 15.33 9.80 23.38
CA LEU A 683 14.26 9.74 24.39
C LEU A 683 14.16 8.35 25.02
N MET A 684 14.26 7.29 24.22
CA MET A 684 14.22 5.90 24.70
C MET A 684 15.40 5.60 25.63
N GLU A 685 16.62 6.03 25.29
CA GLU A 685 17.79 5.89 26.17
C GLU A 685 17.61 6.63 27.49
N LEU A 686 17.08 7.86 27.43
CA LEU A 686 16.78 8.66 28.61
C LEU A 686 15.73 7.96 29.48
N PHE A 687 14.64 7.47 28.87
CA PHE A 687 13.60 6.70 29.55
C PHE A 687 14.16 5.47 30.24
N LYS A 688 14.91 4.64 29.49
CA LYS A 688 15.53 3.41 30.00
C LYS A 688 16.48 3.64 31.16
N LYS A 689 17.18 4.78 31.19
CA LYS A 689 18.09 5.15 32.29
C LYS A 689 17.33 5.44 33.60
N TYR A 690 16.11 5.95 33.51
CA TYR A 690 15.35 6.46 34.66
C TYR A 690 14.01 5.75 34.91
N CYS A 691 13.64 4.72 34.13
CA CYS A 691 12.37 4.01 34.25
C CYS A 691 12.28 3.16 35.53
N GLU A 692 13.41 2.61 35.99
CA GLU A 692 13.45 1.82 37.22
C GLU A 692 13.34 2.70 38.48
N PRO A 693 12.69 2.20 39.56
CA PRO A 693 12.55 2.97 40.80
C PRO A 693 13.90 3.31 41.44
N THR A 694 14.11 4.58 41.80
CA THR A 694 15.29 5.00 42.57
C THR A 694 15.15 4.52 44.00
N ARG A 695 16.11 3.73 44.49
CA ARG A 695 16.16 3.25 45.89
C ARG A 695 17.10 4.12 46.73
N TYR A 696 16.68 4.48 47.93
CA TYR A 696 17.47 5.27 48.87
C TYR A 696 17.30 4.78 50.31
N LYS A 697 18.24 5.13 51.20
CA LYS A 697 18.12 4.84 52.63
C LYS A 697 17.38 5.97 53.34
N LYS A 698 16.34 5.64 54.13
CA LYS A 698 15.68 6.62 55.00
C LYS A 698 16.61 6.97 56.17
N GLY A 699 16.33 8.10 56.83
CA GLY A 699 17.19 8.68 57.88
C GLY A 699 17.45 7.79 59.10
N ASP A 700 16.77 6.66 59.25
CA ASP A 700 16.98 5.67 60.31
C ASP A 700 18.09 4.63 59.99
N GLY A 701 18.65 4.65 58.77
CA GLY A 701 19.69 3.74 58.30
C GLY A 701 19.26 2.27 58.13
N LYS A 702 18.02 1.91 58.50
CA LYS A 702 17.48 0.54 58.52
C LYS A 702 16.36 0.32 57.52
N THR A 703 15.59 1.34 57.15
CA THR A 703 14.53 1.23 56.14
C THR A 703 14.98 1.81 54.79
N GLN A 704 14.77 1.03 53.72
CA GLN A 704 14.91 1.51 52.35
C GLN A 704 13.60 2.15 51.89
N GLY A 705 13.70 3.33 51.29
CA GLY A 705 12.62 3.95 50.52
C GLY A 705 12.89 3.79 49.03
N SER A 706 11.84 3.91 48.22
CA SER A 706 11.94 4.01 46.76
C SER A 706 10.94 5.01 46.22
N PHE A 707 11.26 5.62 45.07
CA PHE A 707 10.33 6.46 44.32
C PHE A 707 10.55 6.26 42.81
N ASN A 708 9.49 6.47 42.03
CA ASN A 708 9.56 6.48 40.57
C ASN A 708 10.17 7.81 40.10
N THR A 709 11.31 7.73 39.42
CA THR A 709 12.08 8.90 39.01
C THR A 709 11.30 9.81 38.06
N TRP A 710 10.63 9.22 37.08
CA TRP A 710 9.83 9.95 36.09
C TRP A 710 8.68 10.70 36.74
N ALA A 711 7.92 10.05 37.63
CA ALA A 711 6.81 10.69 38.33
C ALA A 711 7.26 11.93 39.12
N VAL A 712 8.42 11.84 39.78
CA VAL A 712 9.00 12.95 40.57
C VAL A 712 9.44 14.12 39.68
N VAL A 713 10.09 13.83 38.55
CA VAL A 713 10.61 14.83 37.62
C VAL A 713 9.48 15.51 36.83
N THR A 714 8.52 14.74 36.32
CA THR A 714 7.34 15.27 35.62
C THR A 714 6.54 16.19 36.53
N LYS A 715 6.37 15.83 37.81
CA LYS A 715 5.70 16.69 38.80
C LYS A 715 6.44 18.01 39.01
N PHE A 716 7.78 18.00 39.05
CA PHE A 716 8.59 19.21 39.13
C PHE A 716 8.36 20.13 37.92
N PHE A 717 8.38 19.60 36.70
CA PHE A 717 8.12 20.39 35.49
C PHE A 717 6.69 20.93 35.43
N ALA A 718 5.68 20.13 35.83
CA ALA A 718 4.28 20.54 35.86
C ALA A 718 4.04 21.74 36.80
N GLN A 719 4.83 21.83 37.87
CA GLN A 719 4.77 22.94 38.81
C GLN A 719 5.53 24.18 38.34
N SER A 720 6.62 23.99 37.59
CA SER A 720 7.58 25.05 37.27
C SER A 720 7.35 25.71 35.90
N ALA A 721 6.68 25.03 34.97
CA ALA A 721 6.45 25.49 33.59
C ALA A 721 4.93 25.58 33.29
N LYS A 722 4.30 26.68 33.71
CA LYS A 722 2.83 26.86 33.61
C LYS A 722 2.45 27.81 32.49
N ASP A 723 1.38 27.45 31.78
CA ASP A 723 0.73 28.33 30.82
C ASP A 723 -0.01 29.43 31.60
N THR A 724 0.10 30.67 31.12
CA THR A 724 -0.66 31.79 31.67
C THR A 724 -1.97 31.93 30.90
N HIS A 725 -3.10 31.86 31.60
CA HIS A 725 -4.41 32.17 31.01
C HIS A 725 -4.49 33.69 30.77
N TYR A 726 -4.46 34.10 29.51
CA TYR A 726 -4.55 35.53 29.16
C TYR A 726 -6.00 36.02 29.12
N GLU A 727 -6.96 35.11 28.95
CA GLU A 727 -8.40 35.40 29.04
C GLU A 727 -8.77 36.19 30.30
N ASP A 728 -8.17 35.88 31.46
CA ASP A 728 -8.43 36.58 32.73
C ASP A 728 -8.03 38.07 32.71
N LYS A 729 -7.16 38.47 31.76
CA LYS A 729 -6.71 39.85 31.58
C LYS A 729 -7.59 40.65 30.62
N ILE A 730 -8.41 40.01 29.80
CA ILE A 730 -9.29 40.67 28.82
C ILE A 730 -10.52 41.21 29.56
N LYS A 731 -10.59 42.53 29.74
CA LYS A 731 -11.68 43.15 30.51
C LYS A 731 -12.90 43.38 29.62
N LYS A 732 -13.94 42.58 29.85
CA LYS A 732 -15.24 42.69 29.16
C LYS A 732 -15.90 44.08 29.24
N ASN A 733 -15.57 44.87 30.26
CA ASN A 733 -16.17 46.20 30.50
C ASN A 733 -15.49 47.33 29.70
N LEU A 734 -14.49 47.02 28.86
CA LEU A 734 -13.73 47.99 28.06
C LEU A 734 -13.96 47.85 26.55
N GLU A 735 -14.91 47.01 26.11
CA GLU A 735 -15.31 46.93 24.71
C GLU A 735 -15.95 48.26 24.28
N GLY A 736 -15.35 48.91 23.28
CA GLY A 736 -15.71 50.24 22.79
C GLY A 736 -15.84 50.28 21.27
N ASP A 737 -15.39 51.37 20.65
CA ASP A 737 -15.40 51.52 19.19
C ASP A 737 -14.46 50.50 18.50
N VAL A 738 -14.76 50.12 17.26
CA VAL A 738 -13.86 49.30 16.44
C VAL A 738 -12.58 50.09 16.15
N LEU A 739 -11.45 49.55 16.59
CA LEU A 739 -10.12 50.13 16.41
C LEU A 739 -9.34 49.33 15.37
N GLN A 740 -8.40 50.01 14.70
CA GLN A 740 -7.51 49.39 13.74
C GLN A 740 -6.12 49.18 14.35
N TYR A 741 -5.62 47.95 14.29
CA TYR A 741 -4.26 47.60 14.65
C TYR A 741 -3.38 47.56 13.40
N THR A 742 -2.15 48.07 13.51
CA THR A 742 -1.09 47.84 12.54
C THR A 742 0.21 47.71 13.29
N GLY A 743 0.89 46.58 13.12
CA GLY A 743 2.14 46.27 13.80
C GLY A 743 3.14 45.57 12.88
N THR A 744 4.40 45.64 13.26
CA THR A 744 5.51 45.01 12.53
C THR A 744 6.29 44.06 13.43
N PHE A 745 6.47 42.85 12.94
CA PHE A 745 7.14 41.76 13.64
C PHE A 745 8.33 41.29 12.83
N SER A 746 9.40 40.86 13.49
CA SER A 746 10.39 40.05 12.79
C SER A 746 9.78 38.71 12.39
N GLU A 747 10.15 38.20 11.21
CA GLU A 747 9.62 36.94 10.68
C GLU A 747 9.79 35.76 11.64
N ASN A 748 10.93 35.68 12.34
CA ASN A 748 11.19 34.63 13.32
C ASN A 748 10.25 34.72 14.52
N VAL A 749 10.06 35.91 15.09
CA VAL A 749 9.15 36.09 16.23
C VAL A 749 7.71 35.76 15.84
N PHE A 750 7.27 36.24 14.68
CA PHE A 750 5.93 36.02 14.18
C PHE A 750 5.60 34.52 14.03
N ARG A 751 6.55 33.76 13.49
CA ARG A 751 6.46 32.31 13.33
C ARG A 751 6.58 31.58 14.68
N ASP A 752 7.66 31.81 15.41
CA ASP A 752 8.03 31.01 16.59
C ASP A 752 7.08 31.27 17.78
N SER A 753 6.44 32.44 17.82
CA SER A 753 5.44 32.79 18.84
C SER A 753 4.00 32.45 18.41
N MET A 754 3.80 31.80 17.26
CA MET A 754 2.49 31.37 16.73
C MET A 754 1.47 32.52 16.53
N ILE A 755 1.95 33.72 16.16
CA ILE A 755 1.12 34.92 16.06
C ILE A 755 0.09 34.79 14.94
N GLY A 756 0.53 34.52 13.71
CA GLY A 756 -0.38 34.43 12.55
C GLY A 756 -1.42 33.32 12.68
N ASN A 757 -1.04 32.17 13.24
CA ASN A 757 -1.97 31.08 13.54
C ASN A 757 -3.05 31.54 14.54
N THR A 758 -2.61 32.16 15.64
CA THR A 758 -3.52 32.66 16.68
C THR A 758 -4.47 33.72 16.10
N LEU A 759 -3.96 34.71 15.37
CA LEU A 759 -4.79 35.77 14.78
C LEU A 759 -5.79 35.21 13.75
N SER A 760 -5.38 34.26 12.91
CA SER A 760 -6.30 33.58 11.99
C SER A 760 -7.45 32.90 12.73
N GLN A 761 -7.16 32.24 13.86
CA GLN A 761 -8.20 31.65 14.71
C GLN A 761 -9.07 32.71 15.36
N LEU A 762 -8.49 33.78 15.92
CA LEU A 762 -9.26 34.87 16.50
C LEU A 762 -10.21 35.50 15.47
N GLN A 763 -9.80 35.59 14.20
CA GLN A 763 -10.68 36.02 13.11
C GLN A 763 -11.80 35.01 12.85
N ALA A 764 -11.46 33.72 12.75
CA ALA A 764 -12.46 32.66 12.51
C ALA A 764 -13.58 32.65 13.57
N TYR A 765 -13.25 32.98 14.82
CA TYR A 765 -14.21 33.07 15.93
C TYR A 765 -14.73 34.49 16.20
N HIS A 766 -14.65 35.40 15.21
CA HIS A 766 -15.19 36.77 15.28
C HIS A 766 -14.69 37.62 16.47
N ILE A 767 -13.48 37.32 16.97
CA ILE A 767 -12.82 38.11 18.03
C ILE A 767 -12.10 39.32 17.42
N ILE A 768 -11.53 39.14 16.23
CA ILE A 768 -10.94 40.19 15.38
C ILE A 768 -11.51 40.04 13.96
N GLN A 769 -11.33 41.05 13.10
CA GLN A 769 -11.74 40.97 11.69
C GLN A 769 -10.76 41.71 10.78
N GLY A 770 -10.84 41.48 9.47
CA GLY A 770 -9.95 42.11 8.50
C GLY A 770 -8.47 41.77 8.71
N TYR A 771 -8.18 40.63 9.35
CA TYR A 771 -6.82 40.14 9.53
C TYR A 771 -6.16 39.89 8.18
N SER A 772 -5.03 40.54 8.00
CA SER A 772 -4.13 40.36 6.87
C SER A 772 -2.69 40.54 7.34
N ASP A 773 -1.80 39.77 6.74
CA ASP A 773 -0.36 39.92 6.94
C ASP A 773 0.37 39.94 5.60
N CYS A 774 1.47 40.68 5.54
CA CYS A 774 2.35 40.70 4.39
C CYS A 774 3.82 40.67 4.83
N THR A 775 4.60 39.80 4.20
CA THR A 775 6.02 39.62 4.50
C THR A 775 6.88 40.30 3.45
N ALA A 776 7.79 41.18 3.89
CA ALA A 776 8.81 41.81 3.05
C ALA A 776 10.09 41.95 3.87
N ASP A 777 11.25 41.59 3.28
CA ASP A 777 12.57 41.75 3.90
C ASP A 777 12.70 41.21 5.35
N LYS A 778 12.13 40.03 5.62
CA LYS A 778 12.09 39.36 6.94
C LYS A 778 11.30 40.12 8.02
N VAL A 779 10.45 41.05 7.60
CA VAL A 779 9.50 41.76 8.46
C VAL A 779 8.10 41.39 8.01
N VAL A 780 7.25 41.04 8.98
CA VAL A 780 5.84 40.75 8.77
C VAL A 780 5.04 41.95 9.25
N THR A 781 4.30 42.59 8.35
CA THR A 781 3.34 43.65 8.71
C THR A 781 1.97 43.03 8.87
N VAL A 782 1.34 43.24 10.01
CA VAL A 782 0.03 42.69 10.35
C VAL A 782 -0.98 43.80 10.50
N ARG A 783 -2.19 43.60 10.00
CA ARG A 783 -3.33 44.50 10.16
C ARG A 783 -4.57 43.72 10.53
N PHE A 784 -5.36 44.23 11.47
CA PHE A 784 -6.70 43.73 11.79
C PHE A 784 -7.49 44.81 12.54
N GLU A 785 -8.80 44.61 12.62
CA GLU A 785 -9.72 45.40 13.43
C GLU A 785 -10.06 44.65 14.71
N TYR A 786 -10.19 45.37 15.83
CA TYR A 786 -10.44 44.81 17.15
C TYR A 786 -11.27 45.75 18.02
N VAL A 787 -11.92 45.20 19.05
CA VAL A 787 -12.64 45.98 20.08
C VAL A 787 -12.07 45.79 21.49
N ASN A 788 -11.24 44.75 21.72
CA ASN A 788 -10.61 44.46 23.00
C ASN A 788 -9.16 44.99 23.01
N PRO A 789 -8.86 46.14 23.66
CA PRO A 789 -7.54 46.77 23.63
C PRO A 789 -6.42 45.89 24.17
N GLU A 790 -6.74 44.91 25.02
CA GLU A 790 -5.78 43.95 25.56
C GLU A 790 -5.19 43.05 24.48
N ILE A 791 -5.91 42.77 23.38
CA ILE A 791 -5.38 42.00 22.25
C ILE A 791 -4.28 42.81 21.55
N ALA A 792 -4.52 44.10 21.29
CA ALA A 792 -3.50 44.99 20.73
C ALA A 792 -2.32 45.19 21.69
N ALA A 793 -2.58 45.36 22.99
CA ALA A 793 -1.54 45.47 24.01
C ALA A 793 -0.68 44.20 24.11
N LEU A 794 -1.28 43.02 23.93
CA LEU A 794 -0.56 41.76 23.82
C LEU A 794 0.31 41.73 22.55
N MET A 795 -0.23 42.12 21.40
CA MET A 795 0.55 42.16 20.15
C MET A 795 1.74 43.12 20.25
N HIS A 796 1.56 44.29 20.89
CA HIS A 796 2.65 45.23 21.14
C HIS A 796 3.80 44.64 21.98
N GLN A 797 3.59 43.57 22.77
CA GLN A 797 4.70 42.89 23.48
C GLN A 797 5.63 42.12 22.53
N PHE A 798 5.16 41.75 21.34
CA PHE A 798 5.92 40.97 20.37
C PHE A 798 6.45 41.81 19.19
N GLU A 799 6.14 43.11 19.15
CA GLU A 799 6.61 44.00 18.09
C GLU A 799 8.12 44.22 18.15
N GLN A 800 8.72 44.46 16.98
CA GLN A 800 10.18 44.51 16.82
C GLN A 800 10.88 45.56 17.71
N ASP A 801 10.19 46.65 18.06
CA ASP A 801 10.77 47.77 18.82
C ASP A 801 10.56 47.64 20.35
N THR A 802 9.79 46.66 20.79
CA THR A 802 9.27 46.55 22.15
C THR A 802 9.48 45.16 22.77
N ILE A 803 9.70 44.13 21.96
CA ILE A 803 9.93 42.76 22.41
C ILE A 803 11.19 42.63 23.28
N THR A 804 11.04 41.99 24.44
CA THR A 804 12.18 41.66 25.31
C THR A 804 12.74 40.27 25.02
N GLU A 805 13.96 39.96 25.48
CA GLU A 805 14.52 38.61 25.34
C GLU A 805 13.62 37.54 25.98
N GLU A 806 12.99 37.83 27.11
CA GLU A 806 12.07 36.90 27.77
C GLU A 806 10.81 36.63 26.94
N ASP A 807 10.31 37.65 26.23
CA ASP A 807 9.13 37.53 25.36
C ASP A 807 9.40 36.63 24.14
N THR A 808 10.66 36.51 23.70
CA THR A 808 11.04 35.59 22.62
C THR A 808 10.84 34.10 22.95
N TYR A 809 10.69 33.77 24.24
CA TYR A 809 10.40 32.41 24.70
C TYR A 809 8.91 32.13 24.92
N LYS A 810 8.04 33.13 24.64
CA LYS A 810 6.59 33.02 24.80
C LYS A 810 5.95 32.67 23.46
N SER A 811 4.91 31.85 23.51
CA SER A 811 4.07 31.57 22.34
C SER A 811 2.59 31.75 22.67
N LEU A 812 1.83 32.13 21.66
CA LEU A 812 0.41 32.36 21.76
C LEU A 812 -0.35 31.10 21.36
N LYS A 813 -1.41 30.78 22.13
CA LYS A 813 -2.30 29.66 21.84
C LYS A 813 -3.74 30.07 22.06
N PHE A 814 -4.61 29.76 21.12
CA PHE A 814 -6.06 29.91 21.29
C PHE A 814 -6.74 28.54 21.37
N ILE A 815 -7.52 28.30 22.43
CA ILE A 815 -8.27 27.05 22.65
C ILE A 815 -9.77 27.39 22.74
N PRO A 816 -10.53 27.28 21.64
CA PRO A 816 -11.88 27.83 21.53
C PRO A 816 -12.89 27.33 22.58
N MET A 817 -12.79 26.07 23.04
CA MET A 817 -13.76 25.52 24.00
C MET A 817 -13.27 25.53 25.45
N ASN A 818 -12.02 25.15 25.70
CA ASN A 818 -11.52 24.77 27.04
C ASN A 818 -10.39 25.65 27.58
N GLY A 819 -10.13 26.82 27.00
CA GLY A 819 -9.00 27.61 27.50
C GLY A 819 -8.79 29.03 26.99
N GLY A 820 -9.52 29.44 25.94
CA GLY A 820 -9.39 30.78 25.37
C GLY A 820 -7.97 31.10 24.92
N LEU A 821 -7.62 32.39 24.98
CA LEU A 821 -6.28 32.86 24.66
C LEU A 821 -5.33 32.60 25.85
N LYS A 822 -4.22 31.91 25.57
CA LYS A 822 -3.17 31.53 26.51
C LYS A 822 -1.80 31.96 26.01
N ILE A 823 -0.90 32.13 26.97
CA ILE A 823 0.54 32.33 26.72
C ILE A 823 1.29 31.15 27.32
N SER A 824 1.95 30.38 26.47
CA SER A 824 2.93 29.37 26.89
C SER A 824 4.27 30.06 27.12
N ASN A 825 4.96 29.74 28.21
CA ASN A 825 6.30 30.27 28.48
C ASN A 825 7.29 29.11 28.62
N ARG A 826 8.25 29.05 27.71
CA ARG A 826 9.29 28.01 27.69
C ARG A 826 10.41 28.28 28.69
N TYR A 827 10.50 29.50 29.23
CA TYR A 827 11.52 29.86 30.20
C TYR A 827 11.07 29.55 31.63
N VAL A 828 11.85 28.71 32.31
CA VAL A 828 11.70 28.40 33.74
C VAL A 828 12.76 29.17 34.51
N GLN A 829 12.34 30.02 35.43
CA GLN A 829 13.21 30.91 36.18
C GLN A 829 13.23 30.55 37.68
N GLN A 830 14.42 30.30 38.22
CA GLN A 830 14.68 30.07 39.66
C GLN A 830 13.72 29.09 40.34
N ALA A 831 13.39 27.99 39.66
CA ALA A 831 12.47 26.98 40.17
C ALA A 831 13.12 26.14 41.28
N PRO A 832 12.45 25.94 42.44
CA PRO A 832 12.99 25.13 43.55
C PRO A 832 13.02 23.64 43.18
N ILE A 833 14.18 23.00 43.40
CA ILE A 833 14.39 21.58 43.07
C ILE A 833 13.67 20.64 44.04
N LEU A 834 13.62 20.98 45.33
CA LEU A 834 12.96 20.17 46.35
C LEU A 834 11.57 20.72 46.67
N ALA A 835 10.59 19.83 46.64
CA ALA A 835 9.27 20.06 47.22
C ALA A 835 9.21 19.63 48.69
N GLU A 836 8.19 20.07 49.41
CA GLU A 836 7.97 19.70 50.81
C GLU A 836 7.84 18.17 50.97
N GLY A 837 8.66 17.58 51.83
CA GLY A 837 8.71 16.12 52.06
C GLY A 837 9.68 15.34 51.16
N GLU A 838 10.34 15.98 50.19
CA GLU A 838 11.38 15.36 49.38
C GLU A 838 12.75 15.35 50.09
N THR A 839 13.62 14.41 49.70
CA THR A 839 14.94 14.18 50.31
C THR A 839 16.09 14.56 49.38
N ASP A 840 17.33 14.57 49.88
CA ASP A 840 18.53 14.82 49.06
C ASP A 840 18.70 13.80 47.89
N ALA A 841 18.13 12.59 48.02
CA ALA A 841 18.08 11.64 46.91
C ALA A 841 17.24 12.16 45.73
N HIS A 842 16.14 12.87 46.01
CA HIS A 842 15.31 13.50 44.98
C HIS A 842 16.09 14.62 44.28
N ARG A 843 16.78 15.47 45.06
CA ARG A 843 17.63 16.55 44.53
C ARG A 843 18.65 16.01 43.54
N LYS A 844 19.46 15.02 43.95
CA LYS A 844 20.51 14.42 43.11
C LYS A 844 19.97 13.87 41.79
N VAL A 845 18.84 13.17 41.84
CA VAL A 845 18.24 12.58 40.65
C VAL A 845 17.65 13.63 39.73
N LYS A 846 16.93 14.64 40.26
CA LYS A 846 16.38 15.75 39.45
C LYS A 846 17.49 16.54 38.75
N LEU A 847 18.57 16.88 39.46
CA LEU A 847 19.72 17.58 38.89
C LEU A 847 20.41 16.76 37.80
N ALA A 848 20.66 15.47 38.04
CA ALA A 848 21.24 14.58 37.04
C ALA A 848 20.35 14.47 35.79
N PHE A 849 19.03 14.42 35.97
CA PHE A 849 18.06 14.38 34.89
C PHE A 849 18.08 15.67 34.05
N LEU A 850 18.09 16.84 34.69
CA LEU A 850 18.20 18.14 34.00
C LEU A 850 19.51 18.27 33.21
N GLN A 851 20.63 17.81 33.77
CA GLN A 851 21.91 17.79 33.08
C GLN A 851 21.91 16.87 31.85
N ASP A 852 21.22 15.73 31.93
CA ASP A 852 21.02 14.83 30.79
C ASP A 852 20.14 15.50 29.71
N LEU A 853 19.03 16.15 30.09
CA LEU A 853 18.18 16.90 29.15
C LEU A 853 18.95 18.00 28.43
N SER A 854 19.80 18.73 29.16
CA SER A 854 20.62 19.80 28.59
C SER A 854 21.67 19.26 27.62
N ARG A 855 22.36 18.16 27.98
CA ARG A 855 23.31 17.50 27.08
C ARG A 855 22.66 16.97 25.81
N ARG A 856 21.40 16.52 25.89
CA ARG A 856 20.63 16.00 24.76
C ARG A 856 19.91 17.12 23.97
N GLY A 857 19.98 18.37 24.41
CA GLY A 857 19.42 19.53 23.71
C GLY A 857 17.92 19.77 23.89
N TYR A 858 17.24 19.07 24.81
CA TYR A 858 15.82 19.30 25.10
C TYR A 858 15.57 20.57 25.92
N ILE A 859 16.59 21.00 26.66
CA ILE A 859 16.63 22.29 27.35
C ILE A 859 17.96 23.00 27.06
N ILE A 860 17.92 24.33 27.06
CA ILE A 860 19.08 25.20 26.86
C ILE A 860 19.25 26.13 28.06
N ASN A 861 20.44 26.74 28.18
CA ASN A 861 20.78 27.72 29.23
C ASN A 861 20.51 27.20 30.66
N LEU A 862 20.80 25.92 30.93
CA LEU A 862 20.65 25.35 32.27
C LEU A 862 21.64 26.02 33.23
N ALA A 863 21.09 26.75 34.21
CA ALA A 863 21.80 27.33 35.33
C ALA A 863 21.31 26.68 36.63
N ILE A 864 22.25 26.29 37.48
CA ILE A 864 21.99 25.72 38.81
C ILE A 864 22.66 26.67 39.81
N ASP A 865 21.94 27.06 40.87
CA ASP A 865 22.54 27.92 41.90
C ASP A 865 23.65 27.19 42.70
N ASP A 866 24.45 27.96 43.44
CA ASP A 866 25.63 27.45 44.16
C ASP A 866 25.30 26.35 45.19
N ASN A 867 24.06 26.34 45.70
CA ASN A 867 23.59 25.37 46.70
C ASN A 867 22.84 24.18 46.07
N GLY A 868 22.59 24.21 44.76
CA GLY A 868 21.75 23.26 44.04
C GLY A 868 20.27 23.29 44.42
N ASP A 869 19.79 24.40 44.98
CA ASP A 869 18.43 24.61 45.51
C ASP A 869 17.46 25.07 44.43
N THR A 870 17.91 25.92 43.51
CA THR A 870 17.10 26.44 42.40
C THR A 870 17.76 26.24 41.05
N VAL A 871 16.94 26.16 40.01
CA VAL A 871 17.39 26.04 38.62
C VAL A 871 16.66 27.00 37.68
N SER A 872 17.36 27.45 36.65
CA SER A 872 16.78 28.17 35.52
C SER A 872 17.16 27.49 34.22
N PHE A 873 16.25 27.41 33.26
CA PHE A 873 16.50 26.84 31.93
C PHE A 873 15.39 27.22 30.96
N VAL A 874 15.62 27.05 29.66
CA VAL A 874 14.62 27.24 28.61
C VAL A 874 14.35 25.91 27.93
N PHE A 875 13.08 25.51 27.77
CA PHE A 875 12.74 24.38 26.90
C PHE A 875 13.02 24.72 25.44
N ARG A 876 13.57 23.75 24.69
CA ARG A 876 13.89 23.93 23.26
C ARG A 876 12.70 24.49 22.46
N ASP A 877 11.51 23.97 22.72
CA ASP A 877 10.25 24.32 22.07
C ASP A 877 9.04 23.89 22.93
N ASP A 878 7.83 24.35 22.60
CA ASP A 878 6.62 24.07 23.39
C ASP A 878 6.23 22.60 23.38
N SER A 879 6.48 21.89 22.27
CA SER A 879 6.18 20.46 22.14
C SER A 879 7.04 19.64 23.11
N THR A 880 8.34 19.95 23.16
CA THR A 880 9.28 19.33 24.12
C THR A 880 8.87 19.62 25.56
N MET A 881 8.43 20.84 25.86
CA MET A 881 7.91 21.20 27.18
C MET A 881 6.67 20.36 27.53
N HIS A 882 5.70 20.25 26.62
CA HIS A 882 4.48 19.48 26.85
C HIS A 882 4.76 17.98 27.08
N LEU A 883 5.63 17.37 26.26
CA LEU A 883 6.01 15.96 26.36
C LEU A 883 6.60 15.63 27.74
N ILE A 884 7.57 16.42 28.21
CA ILE A 884 8.29 16.15 29.46
C ILE A 884 7.42 16.45 30.69
N LYS A 885 6.51 17.42 30.58
CA LYS A 885 5.63 17.87 31.67
C LYS A 885 4.45 16.94 31.94
N THR A 886 4.10 16.08 30.99
CA THR A 886 2.90 15.23 31.08
C THR A 886 3.30 13.80 31.44
N GLN A 887 2.67 13.25 32.47
CA GLN A 887 3.00 11.91 32.96
C GLN A 887 2.46 10.85 31.99
N GLY A 888 3.30 9.88 31.61
CA GLY A 888 2.90 8.77 30.73
C GLY A 888 3.32 8.95 29.27
N LEU A 889 3.22 10.17 28.73
CA LEU A 889 3.43 10.42 27.29
C LEU A 889 4.78 9.91 26.75
N ILE A 890 5.87 10.08 27.49
CA ILE A 890 7.18 9.58 27.04
C ILE A 890 7.19 8.05 26.95
N PHE A 891 6.52 7.35 27.86
CA PHE A 891 6.47 5.89 27.82
C PHE A 891 5.59 5.40 26.66
N GLU A 892 4.46 6.06 26.42
CA GLU A 892 3.61 5.82 25.25
C GLU A 892 4.41 6.01 23.95
N LEU A 893 5.14 7.11 23.85
CA LEU A 893 5.99 7.42 22.71
C LEU A 893 7.11 6.39 22.50
N VAL A 894 7.68 5.85 23.59
CA VAL A 894 8.68 4.77 23.54
C VAL A 894 8.06 3.45 23.09
N VAL A 895 6.89 3.07 23.60
CA VAL A 895 6.21 1.83 23.17
C VAL A 895 5.75 1.95 21.71
N TYR A 896 5.24 3.11 21.31
CA TYR A 896 4.93 3.46 19.93
C TYR A 896 6.13 3.23 19.02
N TYR A 897 7.28 3.84 19.37
CA TYR A 897 8.51 3.69 18.63
C TYR A 897 8.96 2.22 18.55
N LEU A 898 8.93 1.47 19.67
CA LEU A 898 9.29 0.06 19.67
C LEU A 898 8.37 -0.82 18.80
N MET A 899 7.08 -0.53 18.76
CA MET A 899 6.12 -1.22 17.89
C MET A 899 6.37 -0.88 16.42
N ARG A 900 6.59 0.39 16.10
CA ARG A 900 6.94 0.86 14.76
C ARG A 900 8.21 0.18 14.26
N GLU A 901 9.30 0.24 15.02
CA GLU A 901 10.58 -0.38 14.65
C GLU A 901 10.59 -1.93 14.73
N SER A 902 9.48 -2.55 15.12
CA SER A 902 9.38 -4.01 15.17
C SER A 902 9.23 -4.65 13.79
N GLY A 903 8.67 -3.91 12.82
CA GLY A 903 8.29 -4.40 11.48
C GLY A 903 7.12 -5.39 11.49
N GLN A 904 6.34 -5.48 12.58
CA GLN A 904 5.22 -6.42 12.69
C GLN A 904 3.87 -5.86 12.26
N PHE A 905 3.73 -4.53 12.28
CA PHE A 905 2.46 -3.84 12.09
C PHE A 905 2.55 -3.04 10.79
N ASP A 906 1.45 -3.01 10.05
CA ASP A 906 1.38 -2.19 8.85
C ASP A 906 1.22 -0.71 9.25
N ASP A 907 0.44 -0.41 10.29
CA ASP A 907 0.16 0.96 10.75
C ASP A 907 0.25 1.01 12.28
N VAL A 908 0.81 2.09 12.84
CA VAL A 908 0.90 2.32 14.28
C VAL A 908 0.61 3.80 14.55
N GLU A 909 -0.26 4.07 15.52
CA GLU A 909 -0.61 5.42 15.94
C GLU A 909 -0.68 5.50 17.46
N THR A 910 -0.32 6.66 18.01
CA THR A 910 -0.36 6.94 19.45
C THR A 910 -1.23 8.16 19.75
N GLY A 911 -1.79 8.23 20.96
CA GLY A 911 -2.64 9.33 21.40
C GLY A 911 -3.98 9.38 20.65
N VAL A 912 -4.53 8.21 20.29
CA VAL A 912 -5.72 8.15 19.44
C VAL A 912 -6.96 8.45 20.27
N LYS A 913 -7.58 9.59 20.01
CA LYS A 913 -8.88 9.97 20.57
C LYS A 913 -10.00 9.58 19.64
N ILE A 914 -10.92 8.77 20.16
CA ILE A 914 -12.05 8.21 19.43
C ILE A 914 -13.32 8.81 20.02
N ALA A 915 -14.02 9.61 19.21
CA ALA A 915 -15.33 10.15 19.55
C ALA A 915 -16.45 9.25 19.01
N TRP A 916 -17.47 8.97 19.84
CA TRP A 916 -18.64 8.17 19.48
C TRP A 916 -19.87 9.04 19.19
N ASP A 917 -20.73 8.62 18.27
CA ASP A 917 -22.05 9.22 18.00
C ASP A 917 -22.04 10.65 17.43
N ALA A 918 -21.20 10.90 16.43
CA ALA A 918 -21.12 12.17 15.71
C ALA A 918 -22.26 12.39 14.67
N GLU A 919 -23.52 12.22 15.06
CA GLU A 919 -24.58 13.08 14.46
C GLU A 919 -24.51 14.50 15.04
N ASP A 920 -23.83 14.68 16.18
CA ASP A 920 -23.60 16.00 16.76
C ASP A 920 -22.51 16.76 16.00
N VAL A 921 -22.88 17.93 15.49
CA VAL A 921 -21.95 18.94 14.97
C VAL A 921 -20.87 19.19 16.05
N PRO A 922 -19.56 19.12 15.74
CA PRO A 922 -18.52 19.35 16.74
C PRO A 922 -18.74 20.66 17.50
N GLN A 923 -18.51 20.70 18.81
CA GLN A 923 -18.75 21.91 19.63
C GLN A 923 -18.09 23.17 19.07
N LYS A 924 -16.92 23.04 18.42
CA LYS A 924 -16.25 24.14 17.71
C LYS A 924 -17.06 24.67 16.53
N GLN A 925 -17.70 23.78 15.77
CA GLN A 925 -18.54 24.13 14.64
C GLN A 925 -19.89 24.68 15.11
N GLN A 926 -20.50 24.12 16.15
CA GLN A 926 -21.67 24.72 16.81
C GLN A 926 -21.37 26.14 17.30
N LEU A 927 -20.16 26.37 17.84
CA LEU A 927 -19.71 27.70 18.25
C LEU A 927 -19.61 28.67 17.07
N LEU A 928 -19.08 28.22 15.93
CA LEU A 928 -19.04 29.04 14.71
C LEU A 928 -20.45 29.35 14.19
N GLU A 929 -21.34 28.36 14.18
CA GLU A 929 -22.74 28.53 13.79
C GLU A 929 -23.47 29.51 14.71
N GLU A 930 -23.30 29.40 16.03
CA GLU A 930 -23.86 30.32 17.02
C GLU A 930 -23.35 31.75 16.80
N LEU A 931 -22.03 31.91 16.55
CA LEU A 931 -21.43 33.20 16.22
C LEU A 931 -21.96 33.78 14.90
N ASN A 932 -22.25 32.94 13.92
CA ASN A 932 -22.81 33.36 12.63
C ASN A 932 -24.33 33.65 12.70
N MET A 933 -25.07 33.01 13.61
CA MET A 933 -26.52 33.16 13.79
C MET A 933 -26.89 34.32 14.72
N SER A 934 -26.01 34.73 15.63
CA SER A 934 -26.25 35.90 16.47
C SER A 934 -26.54 37.12 15.60
N SER A 935 -27.74 37.69 15.74
CA SER A 935 -28.34 38.72 14.86
C SER A 935 -27.67 40.10 14.96
N PHE A 936 -26.46 40.15 15.49
CA PHE A 936 -25.58 41.29 15.57
C PHE A 936 -24.17 40.81 15.21
N GLY A 937 -23.58 41.43 14.18
CA GLY A 937 -22.16 41.31 13.84
C GLY A 937 -21.26 41.98 14.88
N ASP A 938 -21.48 41.68 16.16
CA ASP A 938 -20.72 42.24 17.28
C ASP A 938 -19.38 41.50 17.38
N LEU A 939 -18.37 42.10 16.77
CA LEU A 939 -16.96 41.77 16.89
C LEU A 939 -16.51 41.80 18.36
N GLY A 940 -15.75 40.78 18.82
CA GLY A 940 -15.06 40.86 20.12
C GLY A 940 -15.12 39.63 21.02
N TYR A 941 -14.27 39.62 22.06
CA TYR A 941 -14.06 38.49 22.95
C TYR A 941 -15.29 38.19 23.83
N SER A 942 -16.09 39.20 24.23
CA SER A 942 -17.30 38.95 25.03
C SER A 942 -18.38 38.21 24.24
N ASN A 943 -18.51 38.48 22.93
CA ASN A 943 -19.43 37.74 22.08
C ASN A 943 -19.01 36.28 21.94
N TYR A 944 -17.73 36.03 21.65
CA TYR A 944 -17.15 34.69 21.68
C TYR A 944 -17.40 33.95 23.00
N VAL A 945 -17.16 34.58 24.16
CA VAL A 945 -17.39 33.94 25.47
C VAL A 945 -18.88 33.66 25.71
N ARG A 946 -19.78 34.53 25.25
CA ARG A 946 -21.23 34.31 25.32
C ARG A 946 -21.64 33.11 24.47
N ALA A 947 -21.28 33.08 23.19
CA ALA A 947 -21.58 31.97 22.29
C ALA A 947 -21.00 30.65 22.80
N ARG A 948 -19.73 30.66 23.26
CA ARG A 948 -19.09 29.50 23.91
C ARG A 948 -19.89 29.02 25.12
N GLY A 949 -20.37 29.95 25.95
CA GLY A 949 -21.20 29.65 27.12
C GLY A 949 -22.53 28.99 26.77
N GLU A 950 -23.17 29.41 25.67
CA GLU A 950 -24.41 28.80 25.17
C GLU A 950 -24.15 27.37 24.63
N VAL A 951 -23.11 27.18 23.82
CA VAL A 951 -22.72 25.84 23.32
C VAL A 951 -22.41 24.87 24.46
N ILE A 952 -21.64 25.29 25.47
CA ILE A 952 -21.35 24.45 26.64
C ILE A 952 -22.64 24.15 27.41
N ARG A 953 -23.55 25.12 27.55
CA ARG A 953 -24.82 24.91 28.25
C ARG A 953 -25.71 23.92 27.51
N HIS A 954 -25.83 24.04 26.19
CA HIS A 954 -26.56 23.09 25.35
C HIS A 954 -25.99 21.67 25.48
N ALA A 955 -24.67 21.53 25.48
CA ALA A 955 -23.97 20.25 25.64
C ALA A 955 -24.15 19.63 27.04
N ILE A 956 -24.42 20.42 28.09
CA ILE A 956 -24.71 19.91 29.44
C ILE A 956 -26.18 19.49 29.59
N ILE A 957 -27.10 20.18 28.90
CA ILE A 957 -28.55 19.94 29.01
C ILE A 957 -29.00 18.75 28.13
N GLN A 958 -28.36 18.54 26.98
CA GLN A 958 -28.53 17.31 26.21
C GLN A 958 -27.66 16.23 26.86
N GLU A 959 -28.27 15.24 27.54
CA GLU A 959 -27.60 14.13 28.26
C GLU A 959 -26.77 13.16 27.36
N GLY A 960 -26.29 13.61 26.20
CA GLY A 960 -25.46 12.83 25.28
C GLY A 960 -24.02 13.35 25.27
N GLN A 961 -23.23 13.07 26.31
CA GLN A 961 -21.78 13.19 26.11
C GLN A 961 -21.37 12.12 25.11
N SER A 962 -20.82 12.54 23.95
CA SER A 962 -20.04 11.61 23.13
C SER A 962 -18.97 11.03 24.03
N VAL A 963 -19.01 9.71 24.22
CA VAL A 963 -17.93 9.04 24.92
C VAL A 963 -16.66 9.33 24.11
N LYS A 964 -15.61 9.80 24.78
CA LYS A 964 -14.29 9.96 24.18
C LYS A 964 -13.39 8.93 24.81
N ASN A 965 -13.04 7.90 24.04
CA ASN A 965 -12.03 6.93 24.45
C ASN A 965 -10.68 7.41 23.93
N GLU A 966 -9.73 7.56 24.84
CA GLU A 966 -8.33 7.73 24.49
C GLU A 966 -7.65 6.37 24.58
N VAL A 967 -7.07 5.95 23.46
CA VAL A 967 -6.27 4.73 23.39
C VAL A 967 -4.83 5.14 23.18
N ASP A 968 -3.98 4.73 24.13
CA ASP A 968 -2.57 5.14 24.17
C ASP A 968 -1.85 4.81 22.85
N ILE A 969 -2.02 3.58 22.34
CA ILE A 969 -1.50 3.14 21.03
C ILE A 969 -2.49 2.19 20.35
N ILE A 970 -2.69 2.37 19.04
CA ILE A 970 -3.39 1.42 18.17
C ILE A 970 -2.46 1.01 17.05
N ALA A 971 -2.38 -0.28 16.77
CA ALA A 971 -1.62 -0.81 15.66
C ALA A 971 -2.46 -1.75 14.82
N LEU A 972 -2.23 -1.76 13.51
CA LEU A 972 -2.91 -2.64 12.56
C LEU A 972 -1.95 -3.62 11.91
N ARG A 973 -2.45 -4.83 11.65
CA ARG A 973 -1.74 -5.86 10.90
C ARG A 973 -2.72 -6.68 10.07
N GLY A 974 -2.61 -6.57 8.75
CA GLY A 974 -3.62 -7.01 7.81
C GLY A 974 -4.97 -6.38 8.15
N MET A 975 -5.98 -7.23 8.30
CA MET A 975 -7.33 -6.83 8.68
C MET A 975 -7.57 -6.92 10.20
N ASN A 976 -6.51 -6.84 11.03
CA ASN A 976 -6.60 -6.99 12.49
C ASN A 976 -6.03 -5.78 13.22
N ALA A 977 -6.59 -5.48 14.39
CA ALA A 977 -6.16 -4.38 15.23
C ALA A 977 -5.66 -4.86 16.61
N THR A 978 -4.66 -4.16 17.11
CA THR A 978 -4.10 -4.30 18.45
C THR A 978 -4.17 -2.95 19.16
N MET A 979 -4.74 -2.95 20.36
CA MET A 979 -4.83 -1.77 21.22
C MET A 979 -3.92 -1.96 22.42
N VAL A 980 -3.05 -1.01 22.68
CA VAL A 980 -2.12 -1.06 23.80
C VAL A 980 -2.48 0.03 24.80
N SER A 981 -2.57 -0.34 26.07
CA SER A 981 -2.52 0.64 27.15
C SER A 981 -1.17 0.63 27.83
N CYS A 982 -0.60 1.82 28.04
CA CYS A 982 0.70 2.06 28.64
C CYS A 982 0.53 2.53 30.09
N LYS A 983 1.29 1.93 31.01
CA LYS A 983 1.32 2.32 32.42
C LYS A 983 2.76 2.45 32.94
N THR A 984 3.06 3.61 33.51
CA THR A 984 4.36 3.92 34.12
C THR A 984 4.42 3.65 35.63
N SER A 985 3.31 3.17 36.22
CA SER A 985 3.21 2.94 37.66
C SER A 985 3.71 1.54 38.05
N ASP A 986 4.36 1.47 39.23
CA ASP A 986 4.84 0.23 39.84
C ASP A 986 3.75 -0.50 40.64
N SER A 987 2.54 0.05 40.74
CA SER A 987 1.42 -0.54 41.49
C SER A 987 0.52 -1.39 40.59
N ASP A 988 0.55 -2.71 40.74
CA ASP A 988 -0.31 -3.63 39.99
C ASP A 988 -1.80 -3.36 40.27
N ASN A 989 -2.50 -2.72 39.32
CA ASN A 989 -3.95 -2.46 39.42
C ASN A 989 -4.71 -3.32 38.39
N MET A 990 -5.48 -4.30 38.89
CA MET A 990 -6.27 -5.21 38.04
C MET A 990 -7.27 -4.48 37.13
N GLN A 991 -7.70 -3.28 37.54
CA GLN A 991 -8.61 -2.44 36.76
C GLN A 991 -8.06 -2.17 35.34
N TRP A 992 -6.75 -2.02 35.18
CA TRP A 992 -6.14 -1.80 33.87
C TRP A 992 -6.39 -2.94 32.89
N VAL A 993 -6.35 -4.20 33.37
CA VAL A 993 -6.61 -5.39 32.55
C VAL A 993 -8.08 -5.46 32.16
N TYR A 994 -8.99 -5.12 33.09
CA TYR A 994 -10.42 -5.07 32.80
C TYR A 994 -10.77 -3.99 31.77
N GLU A 995 -10.19 -2.80 31.91
CA GLU A 995 -10.41 -1.68 31.00
C GLU A 995 -9.92 -1.99 29.60
N ILE A 996 -8.67 -2.42 29.42
CA ILE A 996 -8.15 -2.70 28.08
C ILE A 996 -8.89 -3.84 27.41
N LYS A 997 -9.32 -4.87 28.16
CA LYS A 997 -10.11 -5.97 27.62
C LYS A 997 -11.50 -5.51 27.18
N ALA A 998 -12.17 -4.71 27.99
CA ALA A 998 -13.49 -4.19 27.66
C ALA A 998 -13.45 -3.27 26.43
N VAL A 999 -12.43 -2.39 26.36
CA VAL A 999 -12.19 -1.53 25.20
C VAL A 999 -11.87 -2.39 23.98
N SER A 1000 -10.89 -3.30 24.05
CA SER A 1000 -10.50 -4.10 22.89
C SER A 1000 -11.64 -4.97 22.36
N ASP A 1001 -12.45 -5.56 23.24
CA ASP A 1001 -13.60 -6.37 22.83
C ASP A 1001 -14.67 -5.54 22.13
N HIS A 1002 -14.92 -4.33 22.63
CA HIS A 1002 -15.83 -3.39 21.98
C HIS A 1002 -15.35 -3.05 20.57
N PHE A 1003 -14.04 -2.92 20.38
CA PHE A 1003 -13.43 -2.64 19.08
C PHE A 1003 -13.17 -3.88 18.22
N GLN A 1004 -13.43 -5.10 18.71
CA GLN A 1004 -13.08 -6.34 18.01
C GLN A 1004 -11.55 -6.42 17.72
N SER A 1005 -10.73 -5.96 18.67
CA SER A 1005 -9.26 -5.96 18.63
C SER A 1005 -8.62 -6.83 19.71
N THR A 1006 -7.31 -7.02 19.61
CA THR A 1006 -6.51 -7.58 20.70
C THR A 1006 -6.07 -6.48 21.67
N GLY A 1007 -6.45 -6.60 22.94
CA GLY A 1007 -6.02 -5.68 23.99
C GLY A 1007 -4.70 -6.12 24.64
N VAL A 1008 -3.72 -5.21 24.72
CA VAL A 1008 -2.37 -5.44 25.26
C VAL A 1008 -2.09 -4.44 26.38
N MET A 1009 -1.40 -4.89 27.43
CA MET A 1009 -0.97 -4.05 28.54
C MET A 1009 0.55 -3.90 28.54
N ALA A 1010 1.04 -2.69 28.25
CA ALA A 1010 2.45 -2.34 28.32
C ALA A 1010 2.75 -1.64 29.64
N VAL A 1011 3.76 -2.11 30.37
CA VAL A 1011 4.09 -1.59 31.70
C VAL A 1011 5.59 -1.35 31.84
N ALA A 1012 5.98 -0.22 32.41
CA ALA A 1012 7.38 0.13 32.67
C ALA A 1012 7.97 -0.60 33.90
N SER A 1013 7.80 -1.93 33.96
CA SER A 1013 8.32 -2.80 35.04
C SER A 1013 8.64 -4.20 34.52
N ASP A 1014 9.52 -4.94 35.21
CA ASP A 1014 9.82 -6.35 34.92
C ASP A 1014 8.76 -7.27 35.57
N TYR A 1015 8.06 -8.07 34.76
CA TYR A 1015 7.00 -8.98 35.22
C TYR A 1015 7.45 -10.45 35.39
N THR A 1016 8.75 -10.73 35.34
CA THR A 1016 9.31 -12.04 35.72
C THR A 1016 9.45 -12.21 37.24
N GLU A 1017 9.27 -11.13 38.01
CA GLU A 1017 9.38 -11.17 39.47
C GLU A 1017 8.22 -11.95 40.13
N LYS A 1018 8.55 -12.81 41.11
CA LYS A 1018 7.56 -13.70 41.78
C LYS A 1018 6.44 -12.96 42.52
N ASN A 1019 6.68 -11.72 42.95
CA ASN A 1019 5.70 -10.88 43.65
C ASN A 1019 4.58 -10.34 42.74
N ARG A 1020 4.72 -10.43 41.41
CA ARG A 1020 3.72 -9.97 40.41
C ARG A 1020 2.89 -11.09 39.78
N ALA A 1021 3.01 -12.31 40.29
CA ALA A 1021 2.40 -13.51 39.70
C ALA A 1021 0.87 -13.44 39.58
N SER A 1022 0.18 -12.77 40.51
CA SER A 1022 -1.28 -12.62 40.49
C SER A 1022 -1.78 -11.76 39.32
N PHE A 1023 -1.03 -10.70 38.97
CA PHE A 1023 -1.34 -9.84 37.83
C PHE A 1023 -1.12 -10.57 36.51
N VAL A 1024 0.00 -11.30 36.40
CA VAL A 1024 0.31 -12.13 35.22
C VAL A 1024 -0.75 -13.20 34.98
N GLU A 1025 -1.17 -13.90 36.03
CA GLU A 1025 -2.19 -14.94 35.92
C GLU A 1025 -3.55 -14.37 35.53
N ARG A 1026 -3.92 -13.19 36.06
CA ARG A 1026 -5.17 -12.51 35.68
C ARG A 1026 -5.17 -12.10 34.21
N ALA A 1027 -4.09 -11.48 33.74
CA ALA A 1027 -3.95 -11.08 32.34
C ALA A 1027 -4.05 -12.29 31.41
N LYS A 1028 -3.41 -13.41 31.77
CA LYS A 1028 -3.51 -14.67 31.04
C LYS A 1028 -4.94 -15.24 31.00
N GLN A 1029 -5.66 -15.22 32.12
CA GLN A 1029 -7.06 -15.67 32.18
C GLN A 1029 -7.99 -14.84 31.28
N MET A 1030 -7.68 -13.56 31.11
CA MET A 1030 -8.45 -12.64 30.28
C MET A 1030 -7.97 -12.57 28.83
N ASN A 1031 -6.93 -13.34 28.48
CA ASN A 1031 -6.27 -13.31 27.18
C ASN A 1031 -5.76 -11.91 26.80
N VAL A 1032 -5.17 -11.20 27.77
CA VAL A 1032 -4.52 -9.89 27.59
C VAL A 1032 -3.00 -10.09 27.65
N PRO A 1033 -2.26 -9.93 26.54
CA PRO A 1033 -0.80 -9.98 26.56
C PRO A 1033 -0.19 -8.88 27.45
N LEU A 1034 0.85 -9.23 28.21
CA LEU A 1034 1.61 -8.30 29.06
C LEU A 1034 2.98 -8.04 28.45
N TRP A 1035 3.33 -6.77 28.26
CA TRP A 1035 4.65 -6.32 27.81
C TRP A 1035 5.35 -5.53 28.92
N GLY A 1036 6.17 -6.20 29.73
CA GLY A 1036 7.05 -5.57 30.69
C GLY A 1036 8.39 -5.15 30.08
N THR A 1037 9.29 -4.61 30.92
CA THR A 1037 10.65 -4.19 30.50
C THR A 1037 11.46 -5.36 29.96
N GLU A 1038 11.24 -6.58 30.47
CA GLU A 1038 11.89 -7.80 29.99
C GLU A 1038 11.51 -8.18 28.55
N THR A 1039 10.39 -7.64 28.08
CA THR A 1039 9.82 -7.85 26.75
C THR A 1039 10.16 -6.66 25.86
N LEU A 1040 9.79 -5.44 26.26
CA LEU A 1040 10.00 -4.18 25.52
C LEU A 1040 11.47 -3.94 25.16
N TRP A 1041 12.41 -4.20 26.07
CA TRP A 1041 13.84 -3.95 25.83
C TRP A 1041 14.56 -5.08 25.09
N ASN A 1042 13.83 -6.12 24.67
CA ASN A 1042 14.37 -7.25 23.93
C ASN A 1042 13.71 -7.36 22.56
N PRO A 1043 14.38 -6.90 21.48
CA PRO A 1043 13.82 -6.93 20.13
C PRO A 1043 13.34 -8.31 19.68
N LYS A 1044 14.04 -9.39 20.09
CA LYS A 1044 13.64 -10.76 19.74
C LYS A 1044 12.36 -11.18 20.43
N LYS A 1045 12.18 -10.78 21.70
CA LYS A 1045 10.95 -11.09 22.43
C LYS A 1045 9.79 -10.27 21.88
N MET A 1046 9.96 -8.96 21.63
CA MET A 1046 8.94 -8.14 20.96
C MET A 1046 8.49 -8.78 19.65
N ARG A 1047 9.44 -9.19 18.79
CA ARG A 1047 9.11 -9.89 17.54
C ARG A 1047 8.47 -11.28 17.71
N ALA A 1048 8.70 -11.92 18.86
CA ALA A 1048 8.11 -13.22 19.17
C ALA A 1048 6.73 -13.13 19.83
N GLN A 1049 6.30 -11.94 20.27
CA GLN A 1049 4.93 -11.67 20.69
C GLN A 1049 4.03 -11.65 19.44
N ARG A 1050 3.84 -12.81 18.81
CA ARG A 1050 2.71 -13.02 17.90
C ARG A 1050 1.49 -13.11 18.82
N THR A 1051 0.77 -12.00 18.92
CA THR A 1051 -0.40 -11.82 19.79
C THR A 1051 -1.46 -12.86 19.55
#